data_AF-A0A815BY48-F1
#
_entry.id   AF-A0A815BY48-F1
#
_cell.length_a   1.000
_cell.length_b   1.000
_cell.length_c   1.000
_cell.angle_alpha   90.00
_cell.angle_beta   90.00
_cell.angle_gamma   90.00
#
_symmetry.space_group_name_H-M   'P 1'
#
loop_
_entity.id
_entity.type
_entity.pdbx_description
1 polymer ?
#
loop_
_entity_poly.entity_id
_entity_poly.type
_entity_poly.pdbx_seq_one_letter_code
_entity_poly.pdbx_strand_id
1 'polypeptide(L)'
;MIFALNDLDFEIKLNRFEEKPLKLFRQDFYLKLFILALSFNQPKFCPTAAWNPFGITFANQTTIGRDPYALFINTNNTVYTLNRDKKEILMWINNSINPNKIVSVDFVYSFSIFVTNNGDIYYDNGDENGRVDKWISNTNTFVNVMNVNSSCMSLFIDINDTLYCSMYFHDKIVKRYLNDSEMIPITAAGTGIHGSASNQFNHPWGIFVDLNFDLYVADCYNDRIQLFQSEESNGTTIVGEASSNNIISLKRPSGIVLDGDKYLFIVDSDNHRIIRLRSNDIRCIIGCGGEGSQSHQLSKPQTLSFDSYGNIFITDIYNDHIRKFDFLPNSCDNSSIVQSVYSSVLTENHPRYSRIDFDLSNYYFEAIQMNVNESRYHTLNINSSIDTYVYMYTENFYPSDPHINLILKNDNSFGEDQFEIRTVLQSTTANILVVTTFDPNVTGAFSIIVSGINSVTFERLFENHDKCIIGGACGNQVKVIGITLDDILRYEINQSMTLKNQPLLIKISIALTIIMFILGLINSILSFLTFQNENLRKVGCGIYLLASSITSLLTISMFTINFWFILLTQINLSVHRGGCISIEPLLKLFLYFDTWLNACVAIERAINVYQGVNFNKEKSQRFARWIIFILPFCISATIIHEPLHRNIFEHQLEDQIIETKVIVEMHKWCVVNYSRVIQDYNTAILFIHLIGPFVANLFSALFIIFGTAQQRSSAQTSQSYMEHIREQFREHKRLLISPSILLILSMPRLIISLLPGCVKVSDNPWLYLCAYFISFTPSILVFIIFVIPSELYRNTLKETLKNWQRRICQ
;
A
#
# COMPACT_ATOMS: atom_id res chain seq x y z
N MET A 1 16.10 11.61 28.34
CA MET A 1 15.35 12.76 27.80
C MET A 1 13.98 12.75 28.46
N ILE A 2 13.93 13.27 29.69
CA ILE A 2 12.77 13.35 30.59
C ILE A 2 12.71 14.83 30.99
N PHE A 3 11.50 15.38 31.12
CA PHE A 3 11.11 16.78 31.39
C PHE A 3 10.80 17.65 30.17
N ALA A 4 9.52 17.66 29.79
CA ALA A 4 8.73 18.85 29.46
C ALA A 4 7.41 18.36 28.87
N LEU A 5 6.30 18.47 29.62
CA LEU A 5 4.90 18.50 29.17
C LEU A 5 4.03 18.55 30.43
N ASN A 6 4.11 19.68 31.13
CA ASN A 6 2.99 20.21 31.91
C ASN A 6 2.46 21.41 31.11
N ASP A 7 1.16 21.63 31.22
CA ASP A 7 0.36 22.76 30.71
C ASP A 7 -0.28 22.55 29.32
N LEU A 8 -1.49 21.97 29.36
CA LEU A 8 -2.60 22.33 28.49
C LEU A 8 -3.92 21.94 29.18
N ASP A 9 -4.49 22.93 29.88
CA ASP A 9 -5.87 22.91 30.37
C ASP A 9 -6.84 22.96 29.18
N PHE A 10 -7.79 22.03 29.13
CA PHE A 10 -8.94 22.11 28.24
C PHE A 10 -10.22 22.13 29.09
N GLU A 11 -10.79 23.33 29.23
CA GLU A 11 -12.04 23.61 29.94
C GLU A 11 -13.21 23.40 28.96
N ILE A 12 -14.00 22.33 29.12
CA ILE A 12 -15.24 22.13 28.36
C ILE A 12 -16.41 22.63 29.22
N LYS A 13 -16.97 23.79 28.86
CA LYS A 13 -18.26 24.29 29.36
C LYS A 13 -19.40 23.55 28.68
N LEU A 14 -20.05 22.64 29.39
CA LEU A 14 -21.37 22.10 29.06
C LEU A 14 -22.44 23.02 29.66
N ASN A 15 -23.24 23.70 28.84
CA ASN A 15 -24.48 24.29 29.29
C ASN A 15 -25.59 24.24 28.21
N ARG A 16 -26.75 23.77 28.68
CA ARG A 16 -28.12 23.81 28.11
C ARG A 16 -28.45 22.97 26.87
N PHE A 17 -29.00 21.79 27.18
CA PHE A 17 -30.04 21.13 26.38
C PHE A 17 -31.38 21.87 26.55
N GLU A 18 -31.99 22.28 25.44
CA GLU A 18 -33.44 22.37 25.28
C GLU A 18 -33.86 21.42 24.17
N GLU A 19 -34.90 20.64 24.45
CA GLU A 19 -35.37 19.49 23.68
C GLU A 19 -36.10 19.89 22.39
N LYS A 20 -35.74 19.24 21.27
CA LYS A 20 -36.65 18.83 20.18
C LYS A 20 -35.98 17.72 19.36
N PRO A 21 -36.73 16.74 18.83
CA PRO A 21 -36.19 15.41 18.52
C PRO A 21 -35.40 15.42 17.22
N LEU A 22 -34.07 15.30 17.30
CA LEU A 22 -33.23 15.02 16.14
C LEU A 22 -33.34 13.53 15.80
N LYS A 23 -33.88 13.26 14.61
CA LYS A 23 -33.74 11.98 13.91
C LYS A 23 -32.24 11.60 13.84
N LEU A 24 -32.03 10.32 14.08
CA LEU A 24 -30.78 9.57 14.04
C LEU A 24 -30.12 9.64 12.65
N PHE A 25 -29.45 10.75 12.29
CA PHE A 25 -28.65 10.86 11.05
C PHE A 25 -27.57 11.93 11.24
N ARG A 26 -26.53 11.65 12.04
CA ARG A 26 -25.34 12.52 12.07
C ARG A 26 -24.01 11.87 12.47
N GLN A 27 -24.01 10.63 12.96
CA GLN A 27 -22.77 9.91 13.29
C GLN A 27 -22.18 9.13 12.11
N ASP A 28 -22.97 8.72 11.11
CA ASP A 28 -22.45 8.00 9.93
C ASP A 28 -21.78 8.91 8.90
N PHE A 29 -21.98 10.23 8.96
CA PHE A 29 -21.48 11.14 7.93
C PHE A 29 -19.99 11.50 8.10
N TYR A 30 -19.51 11.60 9.35
CA TYR A 30 -18.12 11.97 9.63
C TYR A 30 -17.15 10.78 9.60
N LEU A 31 -17.62 9.55 9.90
CA LEU A 31 -16.78 8.35 9.82
C LEU A 31 -16.62 7.85 8.37
N LYS A 32 -17.61 8.09 7.50
CA LYS A 32 -17.52 7.79 6.06
C LYS A 32 -16.59 8.74 5.29
N LEU A 33 -16.34 9.95 5.78
CA LEU A 33 -15.51 10.93 5.06
C LEU A 33 -14.02 10.54 4.99
N PHE A 34 -13.54 9.68 5.90
CA PHE A 34 -12.11 9.36 5.97
C PHE A 34 -11.64 8.30 4.96
N ILE A 35 -12.55 7.54 4.33
CA ILE A 35 -12.20 6.48 3.36
C ILE A 35 -13.35 6.29 2.34
N LEU A 36 -13.59 7.27 1.46
CA LEU A 36 -14.43 7.06 0.27
C LEU A 36 -13.51 7.00 -0.95
N ALA A 37 -13.25 5.78 -1.43
CA ALA A 37 -12.62 5.58 -2.73
C ALA A 37 -13.71 5.67 -3.81
N LEU A 38 -13.50 6.49 -4.85
CA LEU A 38 -14.33 6.48 -6.05
C LEU A 38 -14.02 5.25 -6.90
N SER A 39 -15.00 4.73 -7.64
CA SER A 39 -14.79 3.59 -8.55
C SER A 39 -14.32 3.99 -9.96
N PHE A 40 -14.37 5.28 -10.26
CA PHE A 40 -13.99 5.88 -11.53
C PHE A 40 -12.86 6.90 -11.32
N ASN A 41 -12.09 7.17 -12.37
CA ASN A 41 -11.09 8.23 -12.33
C ASN A 41 -11.75 9.60 -12.46
N GLN A 42 -11.39 10.49 -11.54
CA GLN A 42 -11.81 11.89 -11.55
C GLN A 42 -10.58 12.81 -11.43
N PRO A 43 -9.68 12.81 -12.44
CA PRO A 43 -8.49 13.65 -12.43
C PRO A 43 -8.86 15.13 -12.28
N LYS A 44 -7.95 15.95 -11.76
CA LYS A 44 -8.15 17.40 -11.64
C LYS A 44 -7.39 18.13 -12.73
N PHE A 45 -8.07 18.97 -13.49
CA PHE A 45 -7.45 19.71 -14.58
C PHE A 45 -7.44 21.22 -14.32
N CYS A 46 -6.28 21.83 -14.58
CA CYS A 46 -6.13 23.28 -14.62
C CYS A 46 -7.00 23.89 -15.74
N PRO A 47 -7.29 25.21 -15.71
CA PRO A 47 -8.08 25.87 -16.76
C PRO A 47 -7.49 25.71 -18.18
N THR A 48 -6.17 25.70 -18.34
CA THR A 48 -5.48 25.60 -19.64
C THR A 48 -5.19 24.17 -20.10
N ALA A 49 -5.70 23.17 -19.38
CA ALA A 49 -5.49 21.76 -19.71
C ALA A 49 -5.85 21.45 -21.17
N ALA A 50 -4.92 20.78 -21.85
CA ALA A 50 -5.01 20.36 -23.23
C ALA A 50 -4.55 18.91 -23.39
N TRP A 51 -4.99 18.30 -24.48
CA TRP A 51 -4.64 16.94 -24.88
C TRP A 51 -3.97 16.99 -26.25
N ASN A 52 -3.19 15.96 -26.57
CA ASN A 52 -2.68 15.77 -27.92
C ASN A 52 -3.89 15.71 -28.86
N PRO A 53 -4.00 16.58 -29.89
CA PRO A 53 -5.13 16.54 -30.79
C PRO A 53 -5.16 15.29 -31.67
N PHE A 54 -4.03 14.58 -31.80
CA PHE A 54 -3.93 13.33 -32.55
C PHE A 54 -4.07 12.14 -31.60
N GLY A 55 -5.20 11.45 -31.67
CA GLY A 55 -5.51 10.27 -30.89
C GLY A 55 -4.95 8.99 -31.52
N ILE A 56 -4.52 8.09 -30.65
CA ILE A 56 -4.05 6.75 -31.00
C ILE A 56 -5.24 5.78 -30.94
N THR A 57 -5.35 4.88 -31.90
CA THR A 57 -6.32 3.78 -31.83
C THR A 57 -5.90 2.81 -30.72
N PHE A 58 -6.64 2.79 -29.62
CA PHE A 58 -6.41 1.87 -28.50
C PHE A 58 -6.94 0.47 -28.82
N ALA A 59 -8.16 0.40 -29.36
CA ALA A 59 -8.77 -0.84 -29.82
C ALA A 59 -9.59 -0.59 -31.09
N ASN A 60 -9.70 -1.61 -31.95
CA ASN A 60 -10.38 -1.53 -33.24
C ASN A 60 -11.44 -2.64 -33.39
N GLN A 61 -12.20 -2.56 -34.48
CA GLN A 61 -13.28 -3.51 -34.82
C GLN A 61 -12.90 -4.99 -34.62
N THR A 62 -11.66 -5.38 -34.91
CA THR A 62 -11.25 -6.79 -34.77
C THR A 62 -11.24 -7.28 -33.32
N THR A 63 -10.95 -6.39 -32.39
CA THR A 63 -10.89 -6.70 -30.95
C THR A 63 -12.22 -6.44 -30.26
N ILE A 64 -12.81 -5.26 -30.47
CA ILE A 64 -14.01 -4.80 -29.74
C ILE A 64 -15.33 -5.05 -30.47
N GLY A 65 -15.29 -5.53 -31.72
CA GLY A 65 -16.49 -5.65 -32.55
C GLY A 65 -16.97 -4.29 -33.07
N ARG A 66 -18.18 -4.28 -33.64
CA ARG A 66 -18.82 -3.07 -34.18
C ARG A 66 -19.53 -2.24 -33.13
N ASP A 67 -19.62 -0.94 -33.40
CA ASP A 67 -20.36 0.04 -32.61
C ASP A 67 -20.07 -0.04 -31.10
N PRO A 68 -18.84 0.32 -30.65
CA PRO A 68 -18.48 0.28 -29.24
C PRO A 68 -19.22 1.37 -28.45
N TYR A 69 -20.37 1.05 -27.85
CA TYR A 69 -21.18 2.03 -27.11
C TYR A 69 -20.70 2.31 -25.68
N ALA A 70 -20.06 1.33 -25.06
CA ALA A 70 -19.78 1.34 -23.63
C ALA A 70 -18.27 1.37 -23.35
N LEU A 71 -17.85 2.23 -22.43
CA LEU A 71 -16.46 2.35 -21.99
C LEU A 71 -16.45 2.78 -20.52
N PHE A 72 -15.65 2.10 -19.72
CA PHE A 72 -15.40 2.48 -18.33
C PHE A 72 -13.94 2.24 -17.99
N ILE A 73 -13.33 3.16 -17.23
CA ILE A 73 -11.96 3.00 -16.71
C ILE A 73 -12.00 3.21 -15.21
N ASN A 74 -11.55 2.19 -14.47
CA ASN A 74 -11.51 2.24 -13.00
C ASN A 74 -10.25 2.95 -12.50
N THR A 75 -10.17 3.15 -11.18
CA THR A 75 -9.04 3.78 -10.49
C THR A 75 -7.69 3.06 -10.63
N ASN A 76 -7.70 1.80 -11.08
CA ASN A 76 -6.51 1.00 -11.40
C ASN A 76 -6.13 1.07 -12.89
N ASN A 77 -6.73 1.98 -13.67
CA ASN A 77 -6.55 2.12 -15.11
C ASN A 77 -6.89 0.86 -15.92
N THR A 78 -7.72 -0.01 -15.38
CA THR A 78 -8.27 -1.12 -16.15
C THR A 78 -9.35 -0.60 -17.07
N VAL A 79 -9.24 -0.87 -18.36
CA VAL A 79 -10.21 -0.45 -19.38
C VAL A 79 -11.23 -1.55 -19.58
N TYR A 80 -12.51 -1.22 -19.49
CA TYR A 80 -13.64 -2.12 -19.67
C TYR A 80 -14.50 -1.65 -20.84
N THR A 81 -14.87 -2.57 -21.71
CA THR A 81 -15.81 -2.32 -22.81
C THR A 81 -16.61 -3.57 -23.12
N LEU A 82 -17.59 -3.44 -24.01
CA LEU A 82 -18.48 -4.51 -24.43
C LEU A 82 -18.22 -4.83 -25.91
N ASN A 83 -18.03 -6.11 -26.21
CA ASN A 83 -18.09 -6.61 -27.58
C ASN A 83 -19.49 -7.15 -27.83
N ARG A 84 -20.30 -6.38 -28.56
CA ARG A 84 -21.71 -6.70 -28.83
C ARG A 84 -21.87 -7.83 -29.84
N ASP A 85 -20.95 -7.95 -30.79
CA ASP A 85 -20.97 -9.02 -31.80
C ASP A 85 -20.73 -10.40 -31.17
N LYS A 86 -19.83 -10.46 -30.18
CA LYS A 86 -19.47 -11.71 -29.49
C LYS A 86 -20.19 -11.93 -28.16
N LYS A 87 -20.91 -10.93 -27.66
CA LYS A 87 -21.53 -10.91 -26.32
C LYS A 87 -20.49 -11.15 -25.22
N GLU A 88 -19.48 -10.29 -25.18
CA GLU A 88 -18.37 -10.38 -24.24
C GLU A 88 -18.10 -9.04 -23.55
N ILE A 89 -17.68 -9.09 -22.29
CA ILE A 89 -17.04 -7.98 -21.60
C ILE A 89 -15.53 -8.15 -21.76
N LEU A 90 -14.86 -7.12 -22.28
CA LEU A 90 -13.42 -7.11 -22.52
C LEU A 90 -12.71 -6.23 -21.49
N MET A 91 -11.58 -6.71 -20.98
CA MET A 91 -10.80 -6.03 -19.93
C MET A 91 -9.30 -5.94 -20.29
N TRP A 92 -8.75 -4.74 -20.29
CA TRP A 92 -7.30 -4.51 -20.41
C TRP A 92 -6.72 -4.10 -19.06
N ILE A 93 -5.82 -4.91 -18.54
CA ILE A 93 -5.13 -4.75 -17.25
C ILE A 93 -3.66 -4.43 -17.55
N ASN A 94 -3.09 -3.45 -16.84
CA ASN A 94 -1.68 -3.05 -16.93
C ASN A 94 -1.21 -2.66 -18.35
N ASN A 95 -2.01 -1.89 -19.10
CA ASN A 95 -1.66 -1.38 -20.43
C ASN A 95 -1.24 -2.46 -21.46
N SER A 96 -1.83 -3.64 -21.38
CA SER A 96 -1.67 -4.69 -22.39
C SER A 96 -2.18 -4.24 -23.77
N ILE A 97 -1.65 -4.86 -24.82
CA ILE A 97 -2.09 -4.62 -26.21
C ILE A 97 -3.44 -5.32 -26.47
N ASN A 98 -3.64 -6.51 -25.89
CA ASN A 98 -4.83 -7.34 -26.06
C ASN A 98 -5.58 -7.48 -24.72
N PRO A 99 -6.92 -7.68 -24.75
CA PRO A 99 -7.70 -7.84 -23.53
C PRO A 99 -7.20 -9.06 -22.73
N ASN A 100 -6.83 -8.83 -21.48
CA ASN A 100 -6.31 -9.87 -20.59
C ASN A 100 -7.40 -10.82 -20.11
N LYS A 101 -8.62 -10.32 -19.97
CA LYS A 101 -9.78 -11.08 -19.49
C LYS A 101 -10.99 -10.79 -20.36
N ILE A 102 -11.66 -11.87 -20.72
CA ILE A 102 -12.87 -11.88 -21.54
C ILE A 102 -13.92 -12.63 -20.73
N VAL A 103 -15.08 -12.01 -20.52
CA VAL A 103 -16.20 -12.60 -19.79
C VAL A 103 -17.39 -12.70 -20.74
N SER A 104 -17.80 -13.91 -21.08
CA SER A 104 -19.00 -14.14 -21.90
C SER A 104 -20.26 -13.79 -21.12
N VAL A 105 -21.20 -13.14 -21.79
CA VAL A 105 -22.45 -12.61 -21.24
C VAL A 105 -23.62 -12.92 -22.16
N ASP A 106 -24.85 -12.82 -21.65
CA ASP A 106 -26.06 -13.27 -22.36
C ASP A 106 -26.90 -12.13 -22.96
N PHE A 107 -26.46 -10.87 -22.84
CA PHE A 107 -27.21 -9.75 -23.39
C PHE A 107 -27.36 -9.83 -24.91
N VAL A 108 -28.42 -9.19 -25.43
CA VAL A 108 -28.65 -9.06 -26.88
C VAL A 108 -28.16 -7.72 -27.38
N TYR A 109 -28.61 -6.64 -26.75
CA TYR A 109 -28.10 -5.30 -26.96
C TYR A 109 -27.81 -4.65 -25.61
N SER A 110 -26.56 -4.27 -25.39
CA SER A 110 -26.10 -3.60 -24.18
C SER A 110 -25.37 -2.31 -24.55
N PHE A 111 -25.75 -1.22 -23.89
CA PHE A 111 -25.26 0.12 -24.22
C PHE A 111 -24.35 0.73 -23.16
N SER A 112 -24.34 0.19 -21.94
CA SER A 112 -23.62 0.81 -20.83
C SER A 112 -23.02 -0.21 -19.88
N ILE A 113 -21.93 0.22 -19.24
CA ILE A 113 -21.15 -0.55 -18.29
C ILE A 113 -20.69 0.39 -17.17
N PHE A 114 -20.68 -0.12 -15.94
CA PHE A 114 -20.08 0.55 -14.79
C PHE A 114 -19.36 -0.47 -13.92
N VAL A 115 -18.20 -0.13 -13.36
CA VAL A 115 -17.42 -1.04 -12.51
C VAL A 115 -17.20 -0.41 -11.15
N THR A 116 -17.43 -1.19 -10.07
CA THR A 116 -17.18 -0.72 -8.70
C THR A 116 -15.75 -1.00 -8.26
N ASN A 117 -15.31 -0.39 -7.15
CA ASN A 117 -13.97 -0.59 -6.58
C ASN A 117 -13.61 -2.05 -6.27
N ASN A 118 -14.61 -2.87 -5.96
CA ASN A 118 -14.40 -4.29 -5.70
C ASN A 118 -14.24 -5.11 -7.01
N GLY A 119 -14.30 -4.44 -8.16
CA GLY A 119 -14.19 -5.04 -9.49
C GLY A 119 -15.48 -5.65 -10.03
N ASP A 120 -16.61 -5.47 -9.33
CA ASP A 120 -17.91 -5.96 -9.81
C ASP A 120 -18.37 -5.11 -11.00
N ILE A 121 -18.88 -5.77 -12.03
CA ILE A 121 -19.24 -5.13 -13.30
C ILE A 121 -20.75 -5.13 -13.45
N TYR A 122 -21.32 -3.96 -13.65
CA TYR A 122 -22.74 -3.74 -13.92
C TYR A 122 -22.90 -3.40 -15.38
N TYR A 123 -23.85 -4.03 -16.06
CA TYR A 123 -24.10 -3.77 -17.48
C TYR A 123 -25.59 -3.82 -17.79
N ASP A 124 -25.96 -3.07 -18.83
CA ASP A 124 -27.32 -3.04 -19.33
C ASP A 124 -27.71 -4.37 -19.98
N ASN A 125 -28.84 -4.94 -19.56
CA ASN A 125 -29.48 -6.10 -20.19
C ASN A 125 -31.00 -5.84 -20.36
N GLY A 126 -31.38 -4.57 -20.55
CA GLY A 126 -32.75 -4.12 -20.45
C GLY A 126 -33.62 -4.36 -21.68
N ASP A 127 -33.03 -4.57 -22.86
CA ASP A 127 -33.76 -4.58 -24.14
C ASP A 127 -34.70 -5.80 -24.25
N GLU A 128 -34.14 -7.02 -24.20
CA GLU A 128 -34.94 -8.26 -24.25
C GLU A 128 -35.18 -8.88 -22.88
N ASN A 129 -34.24 -8.70 -21.93
CA ASN A 129 -34.30 -9.36 -20.62
C ASN A 129 -34.89 -8.48 -19.51
N GLY A 130 -35.13 -7.19 -19.77
CA GLY A 130 -35.81 -6.28 -18.83
C GLY A 130 -35.08 -6.11 -17.49
N ARG A 131 -33.75 -6.13 -17.48
CA ARG A 131 -32.97 -6.06 -16.25
C ARG A 131 -31.60 -5.41 -16.42
N VAL A 132 -31.01 -4.97 -15.30
CA VAL A 132 -29.58 -4.65 -15.20
C VAL A 132 -28.93 -5.80 -14.45
N ASP A 133 -27.87 -6.35 -15.04
CA ASP A 133 -27.14 -7.48 -14.48
C ASP A 133 -25.80 -7.04 -13.89
N LYS A 134 -25.39 -7.74 -12.85
CA LYS A 134 -24.12 -7.59 -12.16
C LYS A 134 -23.32 -8.88 -12.28
N TRP A 135 -22.13 -8.79 -12.84
CA TRP A 135 -21.11 -9.82 -12.74
C TRP A 135 -20.25 -9.59 -11.49
N ILE A 136 -20.21 -10.58 -10.61
CA ILE A 136 -19.49 -10.52 -9.34
C ILE A 136 -18.07 -11.08 -9.55
N SER A 137 -17.06 -10.22 -9.38
CA SER A 137 -15.68 -10.54 -9.77
C SER A 137 -15.06 -11.70 -8.99
N ASN A 138 -15.39 -11.80 -7.69
CA ASN A 138 -14.80 -12.79 -6.79
C ASN A 138 -15.33 -14.22 -7.01
N THR A 139 -16.58 -14.37 -7.45
CA THR A 139 -17.29 -15.65 -7.58
C THR A 139 -17.52 -16.02 -9.03
N ASN A 140 -17.31 -15.08 -9.96
CA ASN A 140 -17.57 -15.24 -11.38
C ASN A 140 -19.03 -15.61 -11.67
N THR A 141 -19.97 -15.01 -10.93
CA THR A 141 -21.41 -15.26 -11.04
C THR A 141 -22.16 -14.02 -11.50
N PHE A 142 -23.33 -14.23 -12.12
CA PHE A 142 -24.21 -13.16 -12.58
C PHE A 142 -25.45 -13.09 -11.70
N VAL A 143 -25.85 -11.88 -11.33
CA VAL A 143 -27.08 -11.62 -10.57
C VAL A 143 -27.82 -10.44 -11.16
N ASN A 144 -29.15 -10.53 -11.21
CA ASN A 144 -30.01 -9.39 -11.51
C ASN A 144 -30.00 -8.41 -10.33
N VAL A 145 -29.78 -7.13 -10.62
CA VAL A 145 -29.75 -6.06 -9.62
C VAL A 145 -30.78 -4.97 -9.86
N MET A 146 -31.53 -4.96 -10.95
CA MET A 146 -32.59 -3.96 -11.16
C MET A 146 -33.50 -4.44 -12.28
N ASN A 147 -34.81 -4.46 -12.05
CA ASN A 147 -35.78 -4.71 -13.12
C ASN A 147 -36.08 -3.40 -13.85
N VAL A 148 -35.86 -3.38 -15.15
CA VAL A 148 -36.11 -2.21 -16.02
C VAL A 148 -36.98 -2.64 -17.19
N ASN A 149 -37.79 -1.73 -17.73
CA ASN A 149 -38.65 -2.01 -18.89
C ASN A 149 -38.13 -1.43 -20.21
N SER A 150 -36.87 -0.99 -20.24
CA SER A 150 -36.14 -0.49 -21.41
C SER A 150 -34.65 -0.56 -21.13
N SER A 151 -33.83 -0.57 -22.18
CA SER A 151 -32.37 -0.44 -22.09
C SER A 151 -31.94 0.79 -21.32
N CYS A 152 -30.88 0.61 -20.52
CA CYS A 152 -30.17 1.68 -19.84
C CYS A 152 -29.05 2.21 -20.74
N MET A 153 -29.26 3.36 -21.38
CA MET A 153 -28.23 3.98 -22.25
C MET A 153 -27.01 4.46 -21.48
N SER A 154 -27.16 4.66 -20.17
CA SER A 154 -26.07 4.98 -19.26
C SER A 154 -26.40 4.43 -17.87
N LEU A 155 -25.39 3.85 -17.22
CA LEU A 155 -25.44 3.37 -15.85
C LEU A 155 -24.41 4.14 -15.04
N PHE A 156 -24.77 4.49 -13.81
CA PHE A 156 -23.86 5.14 -12.87
C PHE A 156 -24.14 4.65 -11.46
N ILE A 157 -23.10 4.38 -10.67
CA ILE A 157 -23.25 4.08 -9.24
C ILE A 157 -22.54 5.18 -8.44
N ASP A 158 -23.30 5.84 -7.57
CA ASP A 158 -22.75 6.87 -6.67
C ASP A 158 -22.03 6.28 -5.45
N ILE A 159 -21.40 7.14 -4.66
CA ILE A 159 -20.65 6.75 -3.45
C ILE A 159 -21.53 6.14 -2.34
N ASN A 160 -22.85 6.17 -2.48
CA ASN A 160 -23.80 5.58 -1.54
C ASN A 160 -24.38 4.24 -2.05
N ASP A 161 -23.77 3.64 -3.08
CA ASP A 161 -24.26 2.42 -3.73
C ASP A 161 -25.68 2.59 -4.31
N THR A 162 -26.00 3.79 -4.82
CA THR A 162 -27.23 4.02 -5.59
C THR A 162 -26.94 3.82 -7.07
N LEU A 163 -27.62 2.86 -7.69
CA LEU A 163 -27.54 2.59 -9.13
C LEU A 163 -28.56 3.44 -9.88
N TYR A 164 -28.07 4.22 -10.85
CA TYR A 164 -28.89 5.04 -11.75
C TYR A 164 -28.89 4.42 -13.15
N CYS A 165 -30.00 4.54 -13.85
CA CYS A 165 -30.21 4.09 -15.21
C CYS A 165 -30.94 5.17 -16.02
N SER A 166 -30.39 5.50 -17.19
CA SER A 166 -31.02 6.41 -18.16
C SER A 166 -31.92 5.64 -19.13
N MET A 167 -33.24 5.82 -19.01
CA MET A 167 -34.22 5.11 -19.81
C MET A 167 -34.61 5.93 -21.03
N TYR A 168 -33.86 5.74 -22.12
CA TYR A 168 -33.95 6.51 -23.35
C TYR A 168 -35.37 6.52 -23.96
N PHE A 169 -36.03 5.38 -24.12
CA PHE A 169 -37.38 5.32 -24.73
C PHE A 169 -38.51 5.69 -23.77
N HIS A 170 -38.21 5.99 -22.51
CA HIS A 170 -39.19 6.37 -21.49
C HIS A 170 -38.97 7.76 -20.92
N ASP A 171 -38.08 8.57 -21.51
CA ASP A 171 -37.89 9.99 -21.17
C ASP A 171 -37.70 10.26 -19.66
N LYS A 172 -36.98 9.37 -18.97
CA LYS A 172 -36.72 9.47 -17.52
C LYS A 172 -35.42 8.81 -17.11
N ILE A 173 -34.90 9.27 -15.96
CA ILE A 173 -33.82 8.61 -15.24
C ILE A 173 -34.42 7.90 -14.04
N VAL A 174 -34.08 6.64 -13.84
CA VAL A 174 -34.51 5.85 -12.68
C VAL A 174 -33.32 5.49 -11.80
N LYS A 175 -33.56 5.25 -10.52
CA LYS A 175 -32.55 4.85 -9.55
C LYS A 175 -33.04 3.77 -8.61
N ARG A 176 -32.10 3.01 -8.05
CA ARG A 176 -32.33 2.00 -7.01
C ARG A 176 -31.19 2.00 -6.00
N TYR A 177 -31.51 1.89 -4.72
CA TYR A 177 -30.51 1.64 -3.68
C TYR A 177 -30.11 0.17 -3.71
N LEU A 178 -28.82 -0.14 -3.91
CA LEU A 178 -28.38 -1.53 -4.06
C LEU A 178 -28.57 -2.38 -2.79
N ASN A 179 -28.72 -1.73 -1.63
CA ASN A 179 -28.98 -2.36 -0.34
C ASN A 179 -30.46 -2.72 -0.11
N ASP A 180 -31.38 -2.23 -0.94
CA ASP A 180 -32.80 -2.52 -0.83
C ASP A 180 -33.13 -3.91 -1.37
N SER A 181 -34.03 -4.64 -0.73
CA SER A 181 -34.48 -5.96 -1.18
C SER A 181 -35.37 -5.91 -2.43
N GLU A 182 -36.04 -4.80 -2.69
CA GLU A 182 -36.91 -4.64 -3.86
C GLU A 182 -36.07 -4.32 -5.11
N MET A 183 -36.37 -5.00 -6.23
CA MET A 183 -35.66 -4.80 -7.51
C MET A 183 -36.31 -3.74 -8.41
N ILE A 184 -37.35 -3.06 -7.94
CA ILE A 184 -38.09 -2.07 -8.71
C ILE A 184 -37.43 -0.70 -8.51
N PRO A 185 -37.03 0.00 -9.59
CA PRO A 185 -36.42 1.30 -9.47
C PRO A 185 -37.48 2.40 -9.29
N ILE A 186 -37.07 3.51 -8.68
CA ILE A 186 -37.87 4.74 -8.53
C ILE A 186 -37.38 5.81 -9.50
N THR A 187 -38.25 6.76 -9.85
CA THR A 187 -37.84 7.90 -10.69
C THR A 187 -36.84 8.79 -9.95
N ALA A 188 -35.70 9.05 -10.57
CA ALA A 188 -34.70 10.02 -10.10
C ALA A 188 -34.94 11.40 -10.70
N ALA A 189 -35.20 11.47 -12.01
CA ALA A 189 -35.46 12.70 -12.74
C ALA A 189 -36.30 12.40 -13.99
N GLY A 190 -36.99 13.42 -14.51
CA GLY A 190 -37.88 13.30 -15.66
C GLY A 190 -39.24 12.72 -15.30
N THR A 191 -40.31 13.26 -15.88
CA THR A 191 -41.69 12.80 -15.63
C THR A 191 -42.06 11.51 -16.40
N GLY A 192 -41.19 11.06 -17.31
CA GLY A 192 -41.49 9.99 -18.26
C GLY A 192 -42.46 10.40 -19.38
N ILE A 193 -42.70 11.70 -19.50
CA ILE A 193 -43.45 12.32 -20.59
C ILE A 193 -42.44 13.06 -21.47
N HIS A 194 -42.43 12.69 -22.75
CA HIS A 194 -41.64 13.35 -23.77
C HIS A 194 -41.91 14.86 -23.80
N GLY A 195 -40.85 15.67 -23.74
CA GLY A 195 -40.96 17.13 -23.84
C GLY A 195 -39.69 17.87 -23.48
N SER A 196 -39.76 19.21 -23.48
CA SER A 196 -38.62 20.12 -23.27
C SER A 196 -38.73 20.98 -22.01
N ALA A 197 -39.76 20.78 -21.18
CA ALA A 197 -39.86 21.44 -19.88
C ALA A 197 -38.68 21.10 -18.95
N SER A 198 -38.49 21.85 -17.87
CA SER A 198 -37.39 21.66 -16.90
C SER A 198 -37.37 20.27 -16.26
N ASN A 199 -38.53 19.61 -16.16
CA ASN A 199 -38.70 18.27 -15.58
C ASN A 199 -39.06 17.20 -16.64
N GLN A 200 -38.87 17.51 -17.93
CA GLN A 200 -39.12 16.60 -19.05
C GLN A 200 -37.84 16.37 -19.83
N PHE A 201 -37.76 15.22 -20.47
CA PHE A 201 -36.67 14.85 -21.34
C PHE A 201 -37.21 14.44 -22.71
N ASN A 202 -36.29 14.43 -23.66
CA ASN A 202 -36.46 13.86 -24.97
C ASN A 202 -35.27 12.92 -25.22
N HIS A 203 -35.51 11.64 -24.95
CA HIS A 203 -34.55 10.56 -25.10
C HIS A 203 -33.22 10.80 -24.36
N PRO A 204 -33.23 10.84 -23.02
CA PRO A 204 -32.02 11.08 -22.24
C PRO A 204 -30.99 9.95 -22.46
N TRP A 205 -29.70 10.31 -22.45
CA TRP A 205 -28.60 9.37 -22.71
C TRP A 205 -27.63 9.29 -21.53
N GLY A 206 -26.49 9.99 -21.61
CA GLY A 206 -25.44 9.98 -20.61
C GLY A 206 -25.88 10.61 -19.29
N ILE A 207 -25.49 9.99 -18.19
CA ILE A 207 -25.68 10.54 -16.84
C ILE A 207 -24.37 10.56 -16.06
N PHE A 208 -24.25 11.51 -15.14
CA PHE A 208 -23.19 11.55 -14.16
C PHE A 208 -23.74 12.09 -12.84
N VAL A 209 -23.38 11.46 -11.72
CA VAL A 209 -23.77 11.92 -10.37
C VAL A 209 -22.51 12.35 -9.63
N ASP A 210 -22.48 13.60 -9.18
CA ASP A 210 -21.31 14.13 -8.47
C ASP A 210 -21.32 13.78 -6.96
N LEU A 211 -20.29 14.21 -6.24
CA LEU A 211 -20.14 13.96 -4.80
C LEU A 211 -21.20 14.66 -3.93
N ASN A 212 -21.92 15.65 -4.47
CA ASN A 212 -23.05 16.30 -3.80
C ASN A 212 -24.38 15.59 -4.10
N PHE A 213 -24.36 14.50 -4.88
CA PHE A 213 -25.53 13.82 -5.44
C PHE A 213 -26.31 14.67 -6.44
N ASP A 214 -25.65 15.65 -7.07
CA ASP A 214 -26.23 16.40 -8.18
C ASP A 214 -26.16 15.54 -9.46
N LEU A 215 -27.29 15.40 -10.15
CA LEU A 215 -27.45 14.56 -11.35
C LEU A 215 -27.36 15.41 -12.62
N TYR A 216 -26.38 15.11 -13.45
CA TYR A 216 -26.19 15.67 -14.78
C TYR A 216 -26.76 14.71 -15.82
N VAL A 217 -27.58 15.21 -16.73
CA VAL A 217 -28.28 14.42 -17.76
C VAL A 217 -28.07 15.02 -19.13
N ALA A 218 -27.63 14.18 -20.08
CA ALA A 218 -27.59 14.53 -21.49
C ALA A 218 -28.99 14.32 -22.07
N ASP A 219 -29.73 15.40 -22.24
CA ASP A 219 -31.08 15.40 -22.80
C ASP A 219 -30.97 15.45 -24.32
N CYS A 220 -30.63 14.29 -24.89
CA CYS A 220 -30.03 14.13 -26.21
C CYS A 220 -30.82 14.86 -27.31
N TYR A 221 -32.12 14.63 -27.43
CA TYR A 221 -32.91 15.21 -28.53
C TYR A 221 -33.49 16.59 -28.23
N ASN A 222 -33.27 17.12 -27.02
CA ASN A 222 -33.45 18.53 -26.71
C ASN A 222 -32.13 19.30 -26.80
N ASP A 223 -31.06 18.70 -27.34
CA ASP A 223 -29.76 19.33 -27.60
C ASP A 223 -29.19 20.11 -26.40
N ARG A 224 -29.33 19.56 -25.18
CA ARG A 224 -28.96 20.24 -23.94
C ARG A 224 -28.43 19.31 -22.86
N ILE A 225 -27.75 19.90 -21.88
CA ILE A 225 -27.39 19.24 -20.62
C ILE A 225 -28.20 19.85 -19.48
N GLN A 226 -28.87 18.97 -18.72
CA GLN A 226 -29.69 19.32 -17.57
C GLN A 226 -28.96 18.96 -16.27
N LEU A 227 -29.06 19.83 -15.26
CA LEU A 227 -28.57 19.61 -13.91
C LEU A 227 -29.76 19.57 -12.94
N PHE A 228 -29.90 18.45 -12.23
CA PHE A 228 -30.85 18.29 -11.13
C PHE A 228 -30.06 18.32 -9.83
N GLN A 229 -30.27 19.35 -9.01
CA GLN A 229 -29.69 19.37 -7.68
C GLN A 229 -30.34 18.28 -6.83
N SER A 230 -29.59 17.75 -5.86
CA SER A 230 -30.11 16.68 -4.99
C SER A 230 -31.47 17.06 -4.39
N GLU A 231 -32.45 16.13 -4.48
CA GLU A 231 -33.85 16.28 -4.04
C GLU A 231 -34.73 17.24 -4.87
N GLU A 232 -34.20 17.90 -5.90
CA GLU A 232 -35.00 18.75 -6.80
C GLU A 232 -35.66 17.94 -7.94
N SER A 233 -36.89 18.33 -8.29
CA SER A 233 -37.66 17.69 -9.37
C SER A 233 -37.58 18.42 -10.72
N ASN A 234 -37.08 19.65 -10.72
CA ASN A 234 -36.86 20.46 -11.92
C ASN A 234 -35.37 20.57 -12.19
N GLY A 235 -34.98 20.36 -13.44
CA GLY A 235 -33.62 20.56 -13.89
C GLY A 235 -33.37 22.01 -14.31
N THR A 236 -32.12 22.44 -14.14
CA THR A 236 -31.61 23.68 -14.72
C THR A 236 -30.77 23.33 -15.95
N THR A 237 -31.05 23.98 -17.07
CA THR A 237 -30.24 23.79 -18.28
C THR A 237 -28.91 24.54 -18.13
N ILE A 238 -27.80 23.80 -18.11
CA ILE A 238 -26.46 24.37 -17.91
C ILE A 238 -25.75 24.72 -19.22
N VAL A 239 -26.08 24.05 -20.33
CA VAL A 239 -25.57 24.34 -21.68
C VAL A 239 -26.48 23.72 -22.74
N GLY A 240 -26.51 24.32 -23.93
CA GLY A 240 -27.31 23.88 -25.07
C GLY A 240 -28.63 24.65 -25.20
N GLU A 241 -29.59 24.08 -25.91
CA GLU A 241 -30.87 24.71 -26.19
C GLU A 241 -31.63 25.06 -24.88
N ALA A 242 -32.30 26.21 -24.85
CA ALA A 242 -32.97 26.78 -23.68
C ALA A 242 -32.06 27.19 -22.50
N SER A 243 -30.73 27.15 -22.64
CA SER A 243 -29.82 27.80 -21.69
C SER A 243 -29.94 29.33 -21.76
N SER A 244 -29.87 30.01 -20.61
CA SER A 244 -29.92 31.49 -20.56
C SER A 244 -28.74 32.14 -21.28
N ASN A 245 -27.63 31.41 -21.40
CA ASN A 245 -26.39 31.81 -22.06
C ASN A 245 -26.06 30.78 -23.15
N ASN A 246 -26.78 30.84 -24.28
CA ASN A 246 -26.60 29.93 -25.43
C ASN A 246 -25.27 30.22 -26.18
N ILE A 247 -24.14 29.96 -25.51
CA ILE A 247 -22.78 30.27 -25.98
C ILE A 247 -22.27 29.19 -26.97
N ILE A 248 -22.80 27.97 -26.88
CA ILE A 248 -22.48 26.87 -27.79
C ILE A 248 -23.73 26.04 -28.07
N SER A 249 -23.98 25.76 -29.35
CA SER A 249 -25.01 24.82 -29.77
C SER A 249 -24.45 23.40 -29.66
N LEU A 250 -25.11 22.57 -28.86
CA LEU A 250 -24.90 21.13 -28.85
C LEU A 250 -25.78 20.49 -29.93
N LYS A 251 -25.49 19.24 -30.27
CA LYS A 251 -26.31 18.41 -31.13
C LYS A 251 -26.21 16.95 -30.68
N ARG A 252 -27.31 16.42 -30.16
CA ARG A 252 -27.41 15.07 -29.61
C ARG A 252 -26.28 14.74 -28.64
N PRO A 253 -26.12 15.49 -27.52
CA PRO A 253 -25.14 15.13 -26.52
C PRO A 253 -25.45 13.74 -25.96
N SER A 254 -24.42 12.89 -25.85
CA SER A 254 -24.59 11.48 -25.49
C SER A 254 -23.85 11.07 -24.21
N GLY A 255 -22.70 11.67 -23.92
CA GLY A 255 -21.83 11.31 -22.80
C GLY A 255 -21.46 12.52 -21.96
N ILE A 256 -21.38 12.33 -20.64
CA ILE A 256 -21.04 13.37 -19.66
C ILE A 256 -20.09 12.78 -18.61
N VAL A 257 -18.99 13.48 -18.34
CA VAL A 257 -18.11 13.21 -17.19
C VAL A 257 -17.66 14.52 -16.56
N LEU A 258 -17.50 14.54 -15.24
CA LEU A 258 -16.89 15.67 -14.52
C LEU A 258 -15.48 15.34 -14.04
N ASP A 259 -14.59 16.30 -14.13
CA ASP A 259 -13.28 16.23 -13.47
C ASP A 259 -13.38 16.57 -11.97
N GLY A 260 -12.29 16.39 -11.22
CA GLY A 260 -12.27 16.58 -9.76
C GLY A 260 -12.42 18.05 -9.33
N ASP A 261 -12.40 19.00 -10.25
CA ASP A 261 -12.67 20.42 -10.02
C ASP A 261 -14.01 20.87 -10.63
N LYS A 262 -14.85 19.92 -11.08
CA LYS A 262 -16.17 20.13 -11.69
C LYS A 262 -16.15 20.81 -13.07
N TYR A 263 -15.10 20.67 -13.86
CA TYR A 263 -15.20 20.89 -15.31
C TYR A 263 -16.03 19.77 -15.93
N LEU A 264 -16.96 20.16 -16.79
CA LEU A 264 -17.85 19.25 -17.51
C LEU A 264 -17.23 18.88 -18.86
N PHE A 265 -17.15 17.58 -19.15
CA PHE A 265 -16.73 17.04 -20.43
C PHE A 265 -17.94 16.40 -21.10
N ILE A 266 -18.29 16.91 -22.28
CA ILE A 266 -19.49 16.54 -23.01
C ILE A 266 -19.09 15.91 -24.33
N VAL A 267 -19.67 14.76 -24.63
CA VAL A 267 -19.64 14.17 -25.97
C VAL A 267 -20.76 14.80 -26.79
N ASP A 268 -20.41 15.69 -27.71
CA ASP A 268 -21.32 16.37 -28.63
C ASP A 268 -21.44 15.53 -29.91
N SER A 269 -22.24 14.46 -29.82
CA SER A 269 -22.15 13.28 -30.70
C SER A 269 -22.36 13.59 -32.18
N ASP A 270 -23.44 14.29 -32.52
CA ASP A 270 -23.78 14.62 -33.91
C ASP A 270 -23.00 15.84 -34.45
N ASN A 271 -22.19 16.49 -33.61
CA ASN A 271 -21.15 17.44 -34.01
C ASN A 271 -19.73 16.83 -33.99
N HIS A 272 -19.62 15.53 -33.67
CA HIS A 272 -18.39 14.73 -33.76
C HIS A 272 -17.21 15.26 -32.94
N ARG A 273 -17.48 15.83 -31.77
CA ARG A 273 -16.46 16.50 -30.96
C ARG A 273 -16.67 16.30 -29.46
N ILE A 274 -15.62 16.55 -28.69
CA ILE A 274 -15.67 16.64 -27.23
C ILE A 274 -15.53 18.10 -26.81
N ILE A 275 -16.44 18.55 -25.95
CA ILE A 275 -16.46 19.90 -25.39
C ILE A 275 -16.09 19.82 -23.91
N ARG A 276 -15.23 20.74 -23.47
CA ARG A 276 -14.98 21.02 -22.06
C ARG A 276 -15.64 22.35 -21.69
N LEU A 277 -16.32 22.38 -20.56
CA LEU A 277 -17.08 23.53 -20.07
C LEU A 277 -16.86 23.76 -18.57
N ARG A 278 -16.64 25.00 -18.17
CA ARG A 278 -16.92 25.49 -16.82
C ARG A 278 -17.27 26.98 -16.85
N SER A 279 -18.44 27.32 -16.33
CA SER A 279 -18.97 28.69 -16.38
C SER A 279 -18.94 29.24 -17.82
N ASN A 280 -18.09 30.23 -18.13
CA ASN A 280 -17.98 30.82 -19.47
C ASN A 280 -16.77 30.28 -20.28
N ASP A 281 -15.95 29.39 -19.71
CA ASP A 281 -14.83 28.76 -20.43
C ASP A 281 -15.33 27.52 -21.16
N ILE A 282 -15.64 27.67 -22.44
CA ILE A 282 -16.11 26.62 -23.34
C ILE A 282 -15.07 26.39 -24.41
N ARG A 283 -14.56 25.16 -24.52
CA ARG A 283 -13.58 24.79 -25.54
C ARG A 283 -13.92 23.45 -26.15
N CYS A 284 -13.84 23.38 -27.48
CA CYS A 284 -13.69 22.09 -28.14
C CYS A 284 -12.27 21.60 -27.89
N ILE A 285 -12.12 20.38 -27.36
CA ILE A 285 -10.81 19.81 -27.01
C ILE A 285 -10.37 18.71 -27.98
N ILE A 286 -11.30 17.97 -28.58
CA ILE A 286 -11.04 16.84 -29.49
C ILE A 286 -12.11 16.84 -30.59
N GLY A 287 -11.74 16.51 -31.84
CA GLY A 287 -12.68 16.39 -32.96
C GLY A 287 -13.14 17.72 -33.56
N CYS A 288 -12.43 18.82 -33.29
CA CYS A 288 -12.86 20.17 -33.69
C CYS A 288 -12.77 20.44 -35.20
N GLY A 289 -12.12 19.55 -35.94
CA GLY A 289 -12.02 19.60 -37.41
C GLY A 289 -13.23 18.98 -38.14
N GLY A 290 -14.24 18.51 -37.40
CA GLY A 290 -15.43 17.86 -37.97
C GLY A 290 -15.28 16.34 -38.09
N GLU A 291 -16.27 15.73 -38.75
CA GLU A 291 -16.38 14.29 -38.90
C GLU A 291 -15.20 13.70 -39.71
N GLY A 292 -14.72 12.52 -39.30
CA GLY A 292 -13.86 11.70 -40.14
C GLY A 292 -13.15 10.59 -39.37
N SER A 293 -12.19 9.95 -40.03
CA SER A 293 -11.45 8.80 -39.50
C SER A 293 -9.97 9.09 -39.21
N GLN A 294 -9.50 10.31 -39.50
CA GLN A 294 -8.13 10.73 -39.22
C GLN A 294 -7.87 10.79 -37.70
N SER A 295 -6.61 10.76 -37.29
CA SER A 295 -6.23 10.72 -35.86
C SER A 295 -6.74 11.91 -35.04
N HIS A 296 -7.06 13.04 -35.67
CA HIS A 296 -7.60 14.24 -35.00
C HIS A 296 -9.12 14.44 -35.19
N GLN A 297 -9.78 13.49 -35.85
CA GLN A 297 -11.22 13.50 -36.12
C GLN A 297 -11.91 12.36 -35.36
N LEU A 298 -13.22 12.51 -35.18
CA LEU A 298 -14.11 11.48 -34.65
C LEU A 298 -15.29 11.33 -35.60
N SER A 299 -16.00 10.21 -35.54
CA SER A 299 -17.29 10.02 -36.19
C SER A 299 -18.29 9.42 -35.20
N LYS A 300 -19.24 10.28 -34.81
CA LYS A 300 -20.32 10.04 -33.85
C LYS A 300 -19.86 9.41 -32.52
N PRO A 301 -18.98 10.09 -31.76
CA PRO A 301 -18.55 9.57 -30.47
C PRO A 301 -19.73 9.39 -29.51
N GLN A 302 -19.70 8.39 -28.62
CA GLN A 302 -20.83 8.12 -27.69
C GLN A 302 -20.53 8.40 -26.23
N THR A 303 -19.39 7.93 -25.73
CA THR A 303 -18.96 8.09 -24.35
C THR A 303 -17.46 8.32 -24.24
N LEU A 304 -17.02 8.88 -23.12
CA LEU A 304 -15.63 9.09 -22.78
C LEU A 304 -15.35 8.65 -21.33
N SER A 305 -14.10 8.29 -21.04
CA SER A 305 -13.62 8.01 -19.69
C SER A 305 -12.17 8.45 -19.53
N PHE A 306 -11.78 8.80 -18.31
CA PHE A 306 -10.40 9.14 -17.97
C PHE A 306 -9.66 7.94 -17.40
N ASP A 307 -8.35 7.86 -17.67
CA ASP A 307 -7.44 7.12 -16.79
C ASP A 307 -6.93 8.04 -15.65
N SER A 308 -6.22 7.46 -14.70
CA SER A 308 -5.66 8.17 -13.54
C SER A 308 -4.56 9.17 -13.93
N TYR A 309 -4.05 9.09 -15.17
CA TYR A 309 -3.05 10.02 -15.71
C TYR A 309 -3.70 11.22 -16.40
N GLY A 310 -5.03 11.20 -16.56
CA GLY A 310 -5.79 12.25 -17.22
C GLY A 310 -5.96 12.08 -18.73
N ASN A 311 -5.52 10.96 -19.31
CA ASN A 311 -5.74 10.67 -20.73
C ASN A 311 -7.24 10.42 -20.97
N ILE A 312 -7.73 10.83 -22.14
CA ILE A 312 -9.13 10.65 -22.53
C ILE A 312 -9.23 9.44 -23.46
N PHE A 313 -10.10 8.50 -23.09
CA PHE A 313 -10.52 7.42 -23.97
C PHE A 313 -11.93 7.71 -24.47
N ILE A 314 -12.15 7.56 -25.78
CA ILE A 314 -13.40 7.88 -26.46
C ILE A 314 -13.84 6.70 -27.30
N THR A 315 -15.12 6.39 -27.24
CA THR A 315 -15.77 5.48 -28.18
C THR A 315 -16.10 6.23 -29.47
N ASP A 316 -15.44 5.88 -30.57
CA ASP A 316 -15.57 6.48 -31.89
C ASP A 316 -16.34 5.52 -32.81
N ILE A 317 -17.68 5.54 -32.68
CA ILE A 317 -18.51 4.39 -33.01
C ILE A 317 -18.55 4.07 -34.50
N TYR A 318 -18.68 5.07 -35.37
CA TYR A 318 -18.78 4.85 -36.82
C TYR A 318 -17.43 4.54 -37.45
N ASN A 319 -16.35 4.75 -36.70
CA ASN A 319 -15.03 4.26 -37.06
C ASN A 319 -14.72 2.89 -36.39
N ASP A 320 -15.62 2.31 -35.60
CA ASP A 320 -15.41 1.07 -34.83
C ASP A 320 -14.12 1.08 -33.98
N HIS A 321 -13.81 2.24 -33.37
CA HIS A 321 -12.59 2.43 -32.58
C HIS A 321 -12.89 2.86 -31.14
N ILE A 322 -12.00 2.46 -30.23
CA ILE A 322 -11.74 3.22 -29.00
C ILE A 322 -10.46 4.01 -29.25
N ARG A 323 -10.52 5.34 -29.15
CA ARG A 323 -9.36 6.21 -29.29
C ARG A 323 -8.87 6.71 -27.95
N LYS A 324 -7.55 6.79 -27.79
CA LYS A 324 -6.86 7.38 -26.66
C LYS A 324 -6.20 8.69 -27.06
N PHE A 325 -6.46 9.75 -26.31
CA PHE A 325 -5.84 11.06 -26.46
C PHE A 325 -5.03 11.36 -25.20
N ASP A 326 -3.72 11.51 -25.38
CA ASP A 326 -2.81 11.72 -24.25
C ASP A 326 -2.97 13.14 -23.68
N PHE A 327 -3.06 13.24 -22.36
CA PHE A 327 -3.03 14.53 -21.67
C PHE A 327 -1.67 15.19 -21.87
N LEU A 328 -1.65 16.51 -21.98
CA LEU A 328 -0.42 17.31 -22.07
C LEU A 328 -0.22 18.04 -20.74
N PRO A 329 0.53 17.49 -19.77
CA PRO A 329 0.65 18.09 -18.44
C PRO A 329 1.23 19.50 -18.46
N ASN A 330 2.10 19.77 -19.44
CA ASN A 330 2.72 21.08 -19.65
C ASN A 330 1.71 22.15 -20.10
N SER A 331 0.52 21.76 -20.59
CA SER A 331 -0.54 22.72 -20.92
C SER A 331 -1.04 23.49 -19.69
N CYS A 332 -0.79 22.98 -18.49
CA CYS A 332 -1.11 23.65 -17.24
C CYS A 332 -0.09 24.68 -16.78
N ASP A 333 1.06 24.79 -17.45
CA ASP A 333 2.14 25.70 -17.06
C ASP A 333 2.46 26.69 -18.19
N ASN A 334 2.56 27.98 -17.85
CA ASN A 334 2.95 29.05 -18.79
C ASN A 334 4.47 29.14 -19.03
N SER A 335 5.24 28.12 -18.66
CA SER A 335 6.71 28.09 -18.75
C SER A 335 7.19 27.48 -20.07
N SER A 336 8.17 28.12 -20.70
CA SER A 336 8.81 27.65 -21.95
C SER A 336 9.46 26.27 -21.79
N ILE A 337 9.32 25.41 -22.81
CA ILE A 337 10.01 24.12 -22.87
C ILE A 337 11.52 24.36 -22.99
N VAL A 338 12.30 23.78 -22.07
CA VAL A 338 13.75 23.72 -22.04
C VAL A 338 14.21 22.38 -22.61
N GLN A 339 15.23 22.41 -23.48
CA GLN A 339 15.89 21.21 -23.99
C GLN A 339 17.24 21.01 -23.30
N SER A 340 17.47 19.82 -22.78
CA SER A 340 18.72 19.40 -22.15
C SER A 340 19.34 18.28 -22.98
N VAL A 341 20.60 18.44 -23.37
CA VAL A 341 21.28 17.49 -24.28
C VAL A 341 22.43 16.80 -23.55
N TYR A 342 22.49 15.48 -23.69
CA TYR A 342 23.63 14.65 -23.27
C TYR A 342 24.22 13.95 -24.49
N SER A 343 25.54 13.96 -24.65
CA SER A 343 26.20 13.27 -25.75
C SER A 343 27.38 12.45 -25.24
N SER A 344 27.51 11.22 -25.74
CA SER A 344 28.62 10.32 -25.40
C SER A 344 28.95 9.40 -26.59
N VAL A 345 30.03 8.63 -26.46
CA VAL A 345 30.47 7.64 -27.44
C VAL A 345 30.69 6.32 -26.72
N LEU A 346 29.92 5.29 -27.09
CA LEU A 346 30.13 3.93 -26.62
C LEU A 346 31.42 3.41 -27.27
N THR A 347 32.39 3.03 -26.45
CA THR A 347 33.72 2.55 -26.87
C THR A 347 34.03 1.20 -26.23
N GLU A 348 35.12 0.55 -26.66
CA GLU A 348 35.53 -0.77 -26.13
C GLU A 348 35.84 -0.79 -24.63
N ASN A 349 36.07 0.38 -24.02
CA ASN A 349 36.34 0.54 -22.59
C ASN A 349 35.07 0.60 -21.74
N HIS A 350 33.87 0.59 -22.36
CA HIS A 350 32.62 0.57 -21.62
C HIS A 350 32.33 -0.83 -21.09
N PRO A 351 31.62 -0.93 -19.95
CA PRO A 351 31.23 -2.21 -19.43
C PRO A 351 30.27 -2.95 -20.36
N ARG A 352 30.23 -4.27 -20.19
CA ARG A 352 29.36 -5.14 -20.97
C ARG A 352 28.44 -5.97 -20.08
N TYR A 353 27.21 -6.21 -20.52
CA TYR A 353 26.22 -7.03 -19.81
C TYR A 353 25.40 -7.89 -20.77
N SER A 354 24.74 -8.91 -20.24
CA SER A 354 23.80 -9.73 -21.01
C SER A 354 22.46 -9.01 -21.11
N ARG A 355 22.00 -8.76 -22.35
CA ARG A 355 20.77 -8.01 -22.63
C ARG A 355 19.53 -8.86 -22.37
N ILE A 356 18.40 -8.19 -22.15
CA ILE A 356 17.08 -8.75 -21.83
C ILE A 356 16.54 -9.73 -22.90
N ASP A 357 16.95 -9.63 -24.17
CA ASP A 357 16.23 -10.31 -25.27
C ASP A 357 16.89 -11.52 -25.92
N PHE A 358 18.22 -11.63 -26.02
CA PHE A 358 18.84 -12.75 -26.73
C PHE A 358 20.32 -12.96 -26.35
N ASP A 359 20.68 -14.24 -26.20
CA ASP A 359 22.00 -14.87 -26.14
C ASP A 359 23.00 -14.51 -25.01
N LEU A 360 23.86 -15.50 -24.75
CA LEU A 360 25.04 -15.52 -23.86
C LEU A 360 26.13 -14.46 -24.19
N SER A 361 25.79 -13.42 -24.95
CA SER A 361 26.71 -12.38 -25.43
C SER A 361 26.62 -11.13 -24.55
N ASN A 362 27.77 -10.50 -24.32
CA ASN A 362 27.89 -9.29 -23.51
C ASN A 362 27.96 -8.04 -24.42
N TYR A 363 27.04 -7.09 -24.25
CA TYR A 363 26.90 -5.87 -25.06
C TYR A 363 27.40 -4.64 -24.31
N TYR A 364 28.06 -3.72 -25.00
CA TYR A 364 28.51 -2.46 -24.41
C TYR A 364 27.34 -1.61 -23.95
N PHE A 365 27.47 -0.97 -22.79
CA PHE A 365 26.45 -0.05 -22.30
C PHE A 365 27.03 1.15 -21.54
N GLU A 366 26.20 2.18 -21.44
CA GLU A 366 26.44 3.33 -20.58
C GLU A 366 25.17 3.63 -19.78
N ALA A 367 25.32 3.75 -18.46
CA ALA A 367 24.25 4.10 -17.54
C ALA A 367 24.35 5.57 -17.14
N ILE A 368 23.23 6.29 -17.24
CA ILE A 368 23.14 7.74 -17.08
C ILE A 368 22.00 8.03 -16.11
N GLN A 369 22.29 8.73 -15.01
CA GLN A 369 21.27 9.22 -14.10
C GLN A 369 20.78 10.60 -14.55
N MET A 370 19.46 10.75 -14.64
CA MET A 370 18.79 11.99 -14.94
C MET A 370 18.15 12.55 -13.67
N ASN A 371 18.59 13.74 -13.28
CA ASN A 371 18.10 14.44 -12.10
C ASN A 371 17.19 15.58 -12.51
N VAL A 372 16.02 15.65 -11.87
CA VAL A 372 15.00 16.67 -12.09
C VAL A 372 14.57 17.27 -10.76
N ASN A 373 14.28 18.58 -10.74
CA ASN A 373 13.87 19.26 -9.51
C ASN A 373 12.39 18.98 -9.15
N GLU A 374 11.57 18.67 -10.14
CA GLU A 374 10.15 18.36 -9.98
C GLU A 374 9.77 17.11 -10.77
N SER A 375 8.89 16.29 -10.20
CA SER A 375 8.40 15.06 -10.83
C SER A 375 7.40 15.38 -11.94
N ARG A 376 7.83 15.34 -13.21
CA ARG A 376 7.02 15.73 -14.37
C ARG A 376 7.36 14.95 -15.64
N TYR A 377 6.49 15.03 -16.64
CA TYR A 377 6.72 14.41 -17.94
C TYR A 377 7.84 15.12 -18.71
N HIS A 378 8.73 14.32 -19.26
CA HIS A 378 9.79 14.73 -20.17
C HIS A 378 9.74 13.87 -21.43
N THR A 379 10.08 14.47 -22.56
CA THR A 379 10.22 13.78 -23.84
C THR A 379 11.70 13.54 -24.10
N LEU A 380 12.11 12.28 -24.24
CA LEU A 380 13.48 11.87 -24.49
C LEU A 380 13.59 11.42 -25.95
N ASN A 381 14.40 12.12 -26.72
CA ASN A 381 14.75 11.72 -28.08
C ASN A 381 16.20 11.28 -28.13
N ILE A 382 16.49 10.18 -28.80
CA ILE A 382 17.88 9.78 -29.06
C ILE A 382 18.20 9.93 -30.52
N ASN A 383 19.40 10.42 -30.77
CA ASN A 383 20.02 10.45 -32.09
C ASN A 383 21.38 9.77 -31.98
N SER A 384 21.55 8.64 -32.64
CA SER A 384 22.77 7.83 -32.60
C SER A 384 23.32 7.56 -34.00
N SER A 385 24.64 7.38 -34.10
CA SER A 385 25.30 6.97 -35.34
C SER A 385 25.32 5.44 -35.52
N ILE A 386 24.75 4.69 -34.58
CA ILE A 386 24.68 3.23 -34.57
C ILE A 386 23.31 2.79 -34.02
N ASP A 387 22.90 1.57 -34.36
CA ASP A 387 21.73 0.96 -33.74
C ASP A 387 21.97 0.77 -32.24
N THR A 388 21.08 1.34 -31.42
CA THR A 388 21.15 1.27 -29.95
C THR A 388 19.81 0.82 -29.37
N TYR A 389 19.88 0.07 -28.27
CA TYR A 389 18.73 -0.15 -27.39
C TYR A 389 18.80 0.77 -26.20
N VAL A 390 17.63 1.18 -25.72
CA VAL A 390 17.52 1.99 -24.52
C VAL A 390 16.51 1.41 -23.55
N TYR A 391 16.96 1.35 -22.31
CA TYR A 391 16.21 0.86 -21.18
C TYR A 391 16.14 1.96 -20.13
N MET A 392 14.97 2.13 -19.53
CA MET A 392 14.78 3.06 -18.42
C MET A 392 14.44 2.29 -17.16
N TYR A 393 15.18 2.61 -16.09
CA TYR A 393 15.05 2.02 -14.78
C TYR A 393 14.73 3.10 -13.74
N THR A 394 13.94 2.73 -12.73
CA THR A 394 13.74 3.54 -11.51
C THR A 394 14.60 3.00 -10.40
N GLU A 395 15.13 3.88 -9.57
CA GLU A 395 15.94 3.54 -8.39
C GLU A 395 17.30 2.94 -8.72
N ASN A 396 17.39 1.73 -9.28
CA ASN A 396 18.67 1.01 -9.54
C ASN A 396 18.67 0.24 -10.87
N PHE A 397 19.84 0.09 -11.48
CA PHE A 397 20.12 -0.85 -12.58
C PHE A 397 21.11 -1.94 -12.13
N TYR A 398 20.77 -3.21 -12.43
CA TYR A 398 21.63 -4.38 -12.14
C TYR A 398 22.06 -5.05 -13.46
N PRO A 399 23.33 -4.94 -13.85
CA PRO A 399 23.84 -5.61 -15.05
C PRO A 399 23.72 -7.14 -15.01
N SER A 400 23.76 -7.72 -13.81
CA SER A 400 23.61 -9.16 -13.58
C SER A 400 22.16 -9.67 -13.63
N ASP A 401 21.18 -8.78 -13.47
CA ASP A 401 19.75 -9.08 -13.61
C ASP A 401 19.00 -7.86 -14.16
N PRO A 402 19.06 -7.62 -15.48
CA PRO A 402 18.55 -6.41 -16.12
C PRO A 402 17.01 -6.35 -16.16
N HIS A 403 16.29 -7.37 -15.66
CA HIS A 403 14.84 -7.33 -15.60
C HIS A 403 14.32 -6.56 -14.37
N ILE A 404 15.15 -6.38 -13.34
CA ILE A 404 14.76 -5.71 -12.11
C ILE A 404 14.68 -4.20 -12.33
N ASN A 405 13.61 -3.57 -11.80
CA ASN A 405 13.36 -2.12 -11.86
C ASN A 405 13.20 -1.51 -13.26
N LEU A 406 13.10 -2.35 -14.29
CA LEU A 406 12.83 -1.90 -15.64
C LEU A 406 11.41 -1.33 -15.72
N ILE A 407 11.30 -0.07 -16.16
CA ILE A 407 10.02 0.62 -16.34
C ILE A 407 9.60 0.56 -17.80
N LEU A 408 10.56 0.86 -18.67
CA LEU A 408 10.34 1.01 -20.09
C LEU A 408 11.50 0.41 -20.85
N LYS A 409 11.13 -0.28 -21.91
CA LYS A 409 12.00 -0.93 -22.86
C LYS A 409 11.53 -0.52 -24.25
N ASN A 410 12.47 -0.23 -25.14
CA ASN A 410 12.14 0.05 -26.52
C ASN A 410 12.98 -0.80 -27.46
N ASP A 411 12.30 -1.57 -28.32
CA ASP A 411 12.88 -2.50 -29.29
C ASP A 411 12.41 -2.18 -30.72
N ASN A 412 12.59 -0.94 -31.18
CA ASN A 412 12.36 -0.63 -32.59
C ASN A 412 13.57 -1.06 -33.43
N SER A 413 13.67 -2.36 -33.66
CA SER A 413 14.69 -3.05 -34.47
C SER A 413 14.49 -2.91 -35.99
N PHE A 414 13.84 -1.84 -36.46
CA PHE A 414 13.46 -1.67 -37.88
C PHE A 414 13.70 -0.25 -38.45
N GLY A 415 14.88 0.32 -38.19
CA GLY A 415 15.56 1.13 -39.23
C GLY A 415 15.24 2.63 -39.34
N GLU A 416 14.87 3.31 -38.26
CA GLU A 416 15.05 4.77 -38.19
C GLU A 416 15.79 5.10 -36.88
N ASP A 417 16.98 5.71 -36.99
CA ASP A 417 17.97 5.99 -35.93
C ASP A 417 17.48 6.96 -34.82
N GLN A 418 16.17 7.09 -34.62
CA GLN A 418 15.55 8.04 -33.70
C GLN A 418 14.32 7.43 -33.03
N PHE A 419 14.27 7.48 -31.69
CA PHE A 419 13.06 7.15 -30.94
C PHE A 419 12.70 8.28 -29.99
N GLU A 420 11.40 8.40 -29.69
CA GLU A 420 10.81 9.33 -28.72
C GLU A 420 10.20 8.55 -27.54
N ILE A 421 10.78 8.65 -26.34
CA ILE A 421 10.19 8.14 -25.10
C ILE A 421 9.55 9.29 -24.34
N ARG A 422 8.25 9.16 -24.02
CA ARG A 422 7.54 10.08 -23.11
C ARG A 422 7.37 9.41 -21.76
N THR A 423 8.01 9.95 -20.73
CA THR A 423 8.02 9.35 -19.39
C THR A 423 8.08 10.42 -18.30
N VAL A 424 7.62 10.07 -17.10
CA VAL A 424 7.72 10.93 -15.92
C VAL A 424 9.09 10.72 -15.29
N LEU A 425 9.92 11.76 -15.30
CA LEU A 425 11.12 11.78 -14.48
C LEU A 425 10.71 12.23 -13.08
N GLN A 426 11.01 11.43 -12.07
CA GLN A 426 10.67 11.71 -10.67
C GLN A 426 11.81 12.47 -10.00
N SER A 427 11.48 13.49 -9.20
CA SER A 427 12.46 14.24 -8.41
C SER A 427 12.87 13.52 -7.12
N THR A 428 12.06 12.56 -6.67
CA THR A 428 12.29 11.82 -5.41
C THR A 428 12.99 10.48 -5.61
N THR A 429 13.14 10.00 -6.84
CA THR A 429 13.78 8.72 -7.16
C THR A 429 14.82 8.92 -8.27
N ALA A 430 15.83 8.04 -8.31
CA ALA A 430 16.82 8.08 -9.38
C ALA A 430 16.20 7.57 -10.68
N ASN A 431 16.22 8.40 -11.74
CA ASN A 431 15.81 8.01 -13.08
C ASN A 431 17.05 7.59 -13.86
N ILE A 432 17.21 6.29 -14.11
CA ILE A 432 18.41 5.75 -14.76
C ILE A 432 18.06 5.37 -16.19
N LEU A 433 18.83 5.89 -17.14
CA LEU A 433 18.76 5.54 -18.55
C LEU A 433 20.00 4.70 -18.90
N VAL A 434 19.78 3.53 -19.48
CA VAL A 434 20.85 2.65 -19.96
C VAL A 434 20.78 2.61 -21.47
N VAL A 435 21.83 3.08 -22.13
CA VAL A 435 22.01 3.02 -23.59
C VAL A 435 22.98 1.89 -23.89
N THR A 436 22.60 0.96 -24.77
CA THR A 436 23.42 -0.20 -25.12
C THR A 436 23.47 -0.44 -26.62
N THR A 437 24.52 -1.11 -27.09
CA THR A 437 24.73 -1.41 -28.51
C THR A 437 23.79 -2.50 -29.01
N PHE A 438 23.37 -2.42 -30.27
CA PHE A 438 22.59 -3.48 -30.91
C PHE A 438 23.42 -4.76 -31.15
N ASP A 439 24.66 -4.59 -31.64
CA ASP A 439 25.67 -5.63 -31.89
C ASP A 439 26.77 -5.59 -30.81
N PRO A 440 27.26 -6.73 -30.29
CA PRO A 440 28.24 -6.78 -29.20
C PRO A 440 29.62 -6.18 -29.55
N ASN A 441 29.96 -6.02 -30.84
CA ASN A 441 31.28 -5.54 -31.28
C ASN A 441 31.25 -4.17 -31.96
N VAL A 442 30.09 -3.51 -32.02
CA VAL A 442 29.95 -2.20 -32.65
C VAL A 442 30.03 -1.09 -31.60
N THR A 443 30.76 -0.02 -31.92
CA THR A 443 30.94 1.18 -31.09
C THR A 443 30.50 2.40 -31.89
N GLY A 444 30.04 3.47 -31.21
CA GLY A 444 29.45 4.61 -31.92
C GLY A 444 28.96 5.73 -31.00
N ALA A 445 28.68 6.88 -31.60
CA ALA A 445 28.23 8.07 -30.88
C ALA A 445 26.71 8.07 -30.68
N PHE A 446 26.26 8.62 -29.56
CA PHE A 446 24.85 8.88 -29.32
C PHE A 446 24.65 10.21 -28.59
N SER A 447 23.48 10.80 -28.81
CA SER A 447 23.02 12.00 -28.12
C SER A 447 21.58 11.82 -27.67
N ILE A 448 21.29 12.24 -26.45
CA ILE A 448 19.98 12.22 -25.81
C ILE A 448 19.52 13.66 -25.68
N ILE A 449 18.35 13.98 -26.21
CA ILE A 449 17.69 15.27 -26.13
C ILE A 449 16.48 15.09 -25.22
N VAL A 450 16.53 15.67 -24.03
CA VAL A 450 15.43 15.65 -23.07
C VAL A 450 14.72 17.00 -23.09
N SER A 451 13.47 17.01 -23.52
CA SER A 451 12.61 18.20 -23.58
C SER A 451 11.64 18.20 -22.40
N GLY A 452 11.63 19.27 -21.62
CA GLY A 452 10.75 19.43 -20.45
C GLY A 452 10.64 20.88 -20.01
N ILE A 453 9.87 21.19 -18.97
CA ILE A 453 9.72 22.57 -18.46
C ILE A 453 10.99 23.05 -17.74
N ASN A 454 11.70 22.13 -17.09
CA ASN A 454 12.92 22.41 -16.35
C ASN A 454 14.11 21.75 -17.03
N SER A 455 15.30 22.32 -16.84
CA SER A 455 16.54 21.68 -17.27
C SER A 455 16.73 20.37 -16.53
N VAL A 456 17.13 19.33 -17.25
CA VAL A 456 17.53 18.04 -16.70
C VAL A 456 19.04 18.04 -16.58
N THR A 457 19.56 17.62 -15.42
CA THR A 457 21.00 17.40 -15.25
C THR A 457 21.31 15.92 -15.41
N PHE A 458 22.41 15.64 -16.10
CA PHE A 458 22.85 14.28 -16.40
C PHE A 458 24.11 13.97 -15.60
N GLU A 459 24.14 12.77 -15.03
CA GLU A 459 25.31 12.23 -14.35
C GLU A 459 25.63 10.86 -14.96
N ARG A 460 26.83 10.73 -15.52
CA ARG A 460 27.32 9.44 -16.02
C ARG A 460 27.68 8.57 -14.83
N LEU A 461 27.17 7.34 -14.83
CA LEU A 461 27.46 6.40 -13.77
C LEU A 461 28.63 5.50 -14.21
N PHE A 462 29.76 5.56 -13.49
CA PHE A 462 30.96 4.77 -13.79
C PHE A 462 30.86 3.37 -13.15
N GLU A 463 31.21 2.31 -13.89
CA GLU A 463 31.32 0.95 -13.33
C GLU A 463 32.74 0.60 -12.88
N ASN A 464 32.82 -0.01 -11.69
CA ASN A 464 33.67 -1.17 -11.46
C ASN A 464 32.82 -2.40 -11.82
N HIS A 465 33.37 -3.32 -12.62
CA HIS A 465 32.69 -4.44 -13.29
C HIS A 465 31.84 -5.42 -12.43
N ASP A 466 31.74 -5.24 -11.11
CA ASP A 466 31.02 -6.12 -10.17
C ASP A 466 30.09 -5.40 -9.18
N LYS A 467 29.76 -4.11 -9.38
CA LYS A 467 28.95 -3.36 -8.40
C LYS A 467 27.79 -2.59 -9.03
N CYS A 468 26.59 -2.87 -8.49
CA CYS A 468 25.33 -2.16 -8.73
C CYS A 468 25.50 -0.65 -8.92
N ILE A 469 24.81 -0.09 -9.90
CA ILE A 469 24.94 1.30 -10.32
C ILE A 469 23.78 2.15 -9.74
N ILE A 470 23.93 2.52 -8.46
CA ILE A 470 23.22 3.59 -7.70
C ILE A 470 21.69 3.48 -7.51
N GLY A 471 21.24 3.88 -6.31
CA GLY A 471 19.93 3.66 -5.69
C GLY A 471 20.10 2.78 -4.44
N GLY A 472 19.06 2.38 -3.72
CA GLY A 472 19.15 1.62 -2.45
C GLY A 472 19.85 0.24 -2.44
N ALA A 473 20.81 -0.06 -3.33
CA ALA A 473 21.23 -1.43 -3.58
C ALA A 473 22.70 -1.73 -4.01
N CYS A 474 23.75 -1.09 -3.47
CA CYS A 474 25.07 -1.78 -3.48
C CYS A 474 25.20 -2.79 -2.32
N GLY A 475 24.26 -3.71 -2.27
CA GLY A 475 24.15 -4.79 -1.30
C GLY A 475 22.72 -5.28 -1.37
N ASN A 476 22.50 -6.59 -1.39
CA ASN A 476 21.19 -7.22 -1.31
C ASN A 476 20.36 -6.60 -0.17
N GLN A 477 19.67 -5.50 -0.46
CA GLN A 477 18.67 -4.90 0.40
C GLN A 477 17.38 -5.60 0.06
N VAL A 478 17.32 -6.86 0.50
CA VAL A 478 16.06 -7.40 0.95
C VAL A 478 15.53 -6.36 1.93
N LYS A 479 14.38 -5.80 1.61
CA LYS A 479 13.65 -4.87 2.45
C LYS A 479 13.10 -5.71 3.62
N VAL A 480 14.00 -6.28 4.46
CA VAL A 480 13.63 -7.13 5.59
C VAL A 480 13.22 -6.20 6.69
N ILE A 481 11.91 -6.02 6.80
CA ILE A 481 11.30 -5.52 8.01
C ILE A 481 11.57 -6.60 9.08
N GLY A 482 12.68 -6.42 9.81
CA GLY A 482 13.25 -7.41 10.73
C GLY A 482 14.74 -7.67 10.50
N ILE A 483 15.59 -6.65 10.71
CA ILE A 483 17.06 -6.78 10.64
C ILE A 483 17.54 -7.91 11.56
N THR A 484 18.23 -8.88 10.98
CA THR A 484 18.82 -10.02 11.71
C THR A 484 20.20 -9.63 12.24
N LEU A 485 20.72 -10.37 13.22
CA LEU A 485 22.09 -10.17 13.69
C LEU A 485 23.13 -10.46 12.59
N ASP A 486 22.82 -11.37 11.67
CA ASP A 486 23.65 -11.67 10.50
C ASP A 486 23.74 -10.43 9.60
N ASP A 487 22.62 -9.74 9.34
CA ASP A 487 22.60 -8.50 8.54
C ASP A 487 23.49 -7.39 9.11
N ILE A 488 23.63 -7.34 10.45
CA ILE A 488 24.43 -6.32 11.15
C ILE A 488 25.92 -6.65 11.13
N LEU A 489 26.26 -7.92 11.35
CA LEU A 489 27.65 -8.34 11.56
C LEU A 489 28.32 -8.93 10.31
N ARG A 490 27.57 -9.27 9.25
CA ARG A 490 28.10 -10.00 8.07
C ARG A 490 29.27 -9.34 7.36
N TYR A 491 29.35 -8.01 7.33
CA TYR A 491 30.46 -7.28 6.70
C TYR A 491 31.60 -6.94 7.66
N GLU A 492 31.41 -7.22 8.96
CA GLU A 492 32.30 -6.80 10.04
C GLU A 492 33.12 -7.96 10.61
N ILE A 493 32.76 -9.21 10.29
CA ILE A 493 33.51 -10.41 10.69
C ILE A 493 34.51 -10.76 9.60
N ASN A 494 35.79 -10.79 9.93
CA ASN A 494 36.85 -11.17 8.99
C ASN A 494 37.20 -12.66 9.15
N GLN A 495 37.04 -13.47 8.10
CA GLN A 495 37.25 -14.92 8.15
C GLN A 495 38.71 -15.33 8.41
N SER A 496 39.67 -14.56 7.90
CA SER A 496 41.11 -14.88 8.00
C SER A 496 41.74 -14.48 9.35
N MET A 497 40.99 -13.82 10.23
CA MET A 497 41.47 -13.33 11.53
C MET A 497 41.01 -14.18 12.71
N THR A 498 41.94 -14.45 13.65
CA THR A 498 41.58 -15.07 14.94
C THR A 498 40.67 -14.16 15.77
N LEU A 499 39.89 -14.73 16.69
CA LEU A 499 38.93 -14.01 17.53
C LEU A 499 39.53 -12.80 18.28
N LYS A 500 40.82 -12.89 18.67
CA LYS A 500 41.55 -11.81 19.35
C LYS A 500 41.82 -10.61 18.45
N ASN A 501 41.90 -10.82 17.13
CA ASN A 501 42.26 -9.80 16.15
C ASN A 501 41.06 -9.24 15.38
N GLN A 502 39.85 -9.73 15.64
CA GLN A 502 38.61 -9.20 15.06
C GLN A 502 38.40 -7.70 15.37
N PRO A 503 37.59 -6.99 14.57
CA PRO A 503 37.26 -5.58 14.78
C PRO A 503 36.69 -5.28 16.16
N LEU A 504 36.82 -4.02 16.60
CA LEU A 504 36.34 -3.56 17.91
C LEU A 504 34.83 -3.83 18.10
N LEU A 505 34.04 -3.67 17.03
CA LEU A 505 32.61 -3.96 17.00
C LEU A 505 32.32 -5.40 17.44
N ILE A 506 33.03 -6.38 16.88
CA ILE A 506 32.86 -7.81 17.21
C ILE A 506 33.28 -8.09 18.66
N LYS A 507 34.41 -7.53 19.11
CA LYS A 507 34.89 -7.67 20.50
C LYS A 507 33.89 -7.15 21.52
N ILE A 508 33.32 -5.97 21.28
CA ILE A 508 32.29 -5.39 22.15
C ILE A 508 31.00 -6.22 22.08
N SER A 509 30.62 -6.71 20.90
CA SER A 509 29.45 -7.58 20.74
C SER A 509 29.57 -8.89 21.53
N ILE A 510 30.76 -9.50 21.55
CA ILE A 510 31.06 -10.68 22.37
C ILE A 510 30.88 -10.35 23.86
N ALA A 511 31.48 -9.25 24.32
CA ALA A 511 31.39 -8.83 25.72
C ALA A 511 29.94 -8.55 26.15
N LEU A 512 29.18 -7.81 25.33
CA LEU A 512 27.77 -7.52 25.58
C LEU A 512 26.91 -8.78 25.62
N THR A 513 27.16 -9.73 24.71
CA THR A 513 26.42 -11.01 24.66
C THR A 513 26.66 -11.83 25.94
N ILE A 514 27.90 -11.86 26.43
CA ILE A 514 28.24 -12.54 27.71
C ILE A 514 27.56 -11.85 28.89
N ILE A 515 27.61 -10.52 28.95
CA ILE A 515 26.96 -9.73 30.03
C ILE A 515 25.45 -9.98 30.05
N MET A 516 24.79 -9.91 28.89
CA MET A 516 23.36 -10.17 28.78
C MET A 516 23.01 -11.61 29.16
N PHE A 517 23.84 -12.59 28.79
CA PHE A 517 23.65 -13.97 29.18
C PHE A 517 23.70 -14.13 30.71
N ILE A 518 24.74 -13.59 31.36
CA ILE A 518 24.89 -13.68 32.83
C ILE A 518 23.72 -12.99 33.54
N LEU A 519 23.38 -11.76 33.15
CA LEU A 519 22.28 -11.02 33.76
C LEU A 519 20.93 -11.70 33.50
N GLY A 520 20.68 -12.18 32.28
CA GLY A 520 19.47 -12.91 31.91
C GLY A 520 19.31 -14.22 32.66
N LEU A 521 20.41 -14.97 32.83
CA LEU A 521 20.44 -16.22 33.59
C LEU A 521 20.09 -15.96 35.06
N ILE A 522 20.75 -15.00 35.70
CA ILE A 522 20.50 -14.65 37.12
C ILE A 522 19.04 -14.23 37.31
N ASN A 523 18.53 -13.31 36.48
CA ASN A 523 17.15 -12.83 36.57
C ASN A 523 16.14 -13.96 36.36
N SER A 524 16.37 -14.83 35.38
CA SER A 524 15.47 -15.96 35.09
C SER A 524 15.45 -16.97 36.23
N ILE A 525 16.61 -17.30 36.81
CA ILE A 525 16.71 -18.21 37.97
C ILE A 525 16.00 -17.62 39.20
N LEU A 526 16.23 -16.34 39.52
CA LEU A 526 15.58 -15.70 40.67
C LEU A 526 14.06 -15.62 40.49
N SER A 527 13.60 -15.31 39.28
CA SER A 527 12.18 -15.31 38.93
C SER A 527 11.57 -16.71 39.05
N PHE A 528 12.24 -17.72 38.49
CA PHE A 528 11.83 -19.12 38.56
C PHE A 528 11.69 -19.60 40.02
N LEU A 529 12.71 -19.35 40.87
CA LEU A 529 12.67 -19.70 42.29
C LEU A 529 11.52 -18.99 43.04
N THR A 530 11.18 -17.78 42.64
CA THR A 530 10.05 -17.03 43.21
C THR A 530 8.72 -17.71 42.86
N PHE A 531 8.47 -17.95 41.57
CA PHE A 531 7.18 -18.44 41.08
C PHE A 531 7.01 -19.96 41.16
N GLN A 532 8.05 -20.72 41.53
CA GLN A 532 7.94 -22.14 41.86
C GLN A 532 7.08 -22.37 43.13
N ASN A 533 6.94 -21.35 43.99
CA ASN A 533 6.15 -21.45 45.21
C ASN A 533 4.66 -21.76 44.93
N GLU A 534 4.14 -22.80 45.58
CA GLU A 534 2.75 -23.27 45.39
C GLU A 534 1.69 -22.22 45.71
N ASN A 535 1.94 -21.35 46.69
CA ASN A 535 0.96 -20.33 47.08
C ASN A 535 0.76 -19.27 45.98
N LEU A 536 1.83 -18.91 45.25
CA LEU A 536 1.72 -17.96 44.15
C LEU A 536 1.03 -18.57 42.92
N ARG A 537 1.13 -19.89 42.73
CA ARG A 537 0.51 -20.61 41.62
C ARG A 537 -0.98 -20.93 41.84
N LYS A 538 -1.56 -20.50 42.97
CA LYS A 538 -3.02 -20.61 43.25
C LYS A 538 -3.88 -19.77 42.30
N VAL A 539 -3.27 -18.82 41.59
CA VAL A 539 -3.91 -17.97 40.58
C VAL A 539 -3.11 -18.11 39.28
N GLY A 540 -3.79 -18.06 38.13
CA GLY A 540 -3.19 -18.18 36.80
C GLY A 540 -2.05 -17.20 36.56
N CYS A 541 -2.10 -16.00 37.12
CA CYS A 541 -1.04 -14.99 36.99
C CYS A 541 0.31 -15.51 37.49
N GLY A 542 0.34 -16.31 38.56
CA GLY A 542 1.57 -16.94 39.04
C GLY A 542 2.06 -18.05 38.12
N ILE A 543 1.16 -18.75 37.41
CA ILE A 543 1.50 -19.78 36.43
C ILE A 543 2.07 -19.13 35.16
N TYR A 544 1.48 -18.04 34.68
CA TYR A 544 2.02 -17.28 33.55
C TYR A 544 3.40 -16.70 33.84
N LEU A 545 3.63 -16.15 35.05
CA LEU A 545 4.93 -15.63 35.45
C LEU A 545 5.99 -16.75 35.60
N LEU A 546 5.59 -17.94 36.03
CA LEU A 546 6.47 -19.11 36.00
C LEU A 546 6.82 -19.49 34.55
N ALA A 547 5.84 -19.57 33.65
CA ALA A 547 6.09 -19.84 32.24
C ALA A 547 7.01 -18.78 31.62
N SER A 548 6.76 -17.49 31.90
CA SER A 548 7.58 -16.36 31.47
C SER A 548 9.04 -16.47 31.95
N SER A 549 9.27 -16.92 33.18
CA SER A 549 10.64 -17.14 33.69
C SER A 549 11.39 -18.23 32.92
N ILE A 550 10.69 -19.29 32.48
CA ILE A 550 11.26 -20.37 31.68
C ILE A 550 11.52 -19.90 30.25
N THR A 551 10.57 -19.18 29.65
CA THR A 551 10.70 -18.66 28.27
C THR A 551 11.79 -17.59 28.17
N SER A 552 11.95 -16.77 29.21
CA SER A 552 13.05 -15.80 29.31
C SER A 552 14.42 -16.49 29.34
N LEU A 553 14.55 -17.60 30.09
CA LEU A 553 15.76 -18.42 30.10
C LEU A 553 16.05 -19.05 28.73
N LEU A 554 15.02 -19.56 28.05
CA LEU A 554 15.14 -20.11 26.70
C LEU A 554 15.51 -19.03 25.69
N THR A 555 14.92 -17.83 25.79
CA THR A 555 15.20 -16.68 24.93
C THR A 555 16.66 -16.26 25.04
N ILE A 556 17.19 -16.09 26.27
CA ILE A 556 18.57 -15.66 26.45
C ILE A 556 19.56 -16.73 25.99
N SER A 557 19.24 -18.02 26.23
CA SER A 557 20.06 -19.13 25.77
C SER A 557 20.10 -19.19 24.24
N MET A 558 18.95 -19.08 23.57
CA MET A 558 18.88 -19.06 22.10
C MET A 558 19.53 -17.83 21.48
N PHE A 559 19.42 -16.67 22.13
CA PHE A 559 20.11 -15.45 21.70
C PHE A 559 21.63 -15.64 21.69
N THR A 560 22.18 -16.21 22.77
CA THR A 560 23.61 -16.51 22.87
C THR A 560 24.03 -17.58 21.85
N ILE A 561 23.22 -18.63 21.67
CA ILE A 561 23.47 -19.66 20.63
C ILE A 561 23.49 -19.03 19.24
N ASN A 562 22.54 -18.14 18.91
CA ASN A 562 22.49 -17.47 17.61
C ASN A 562 23.72 -16.61 17.35
N PHE A 563 24.17 -15.84 18.34
CA PHE A 563 25.37 -15.02 18.23
C PHE A 563 26.62 -15.88 17.95
N TRP A 564 26.82 -16.95 18.73
CA TRP A 564 27.95 -17.86 18.53
C TRP A 564 27.85 -18.63 17.22
N PHE A 565 26.64 -19.01 16.80
CA PHE A 565 26.41 -19.65 15.51
C PHE A 565 26.92 -18.75 14.38
N ILE A 566 26.46 -17.49 14.30
CA ILE A 566 26.89 -16.53 13.28
C ILE A 566 28.42 -16.34 13.28
N LEU A 567 28.99 -16.09 14.45
CA LEU A 567 30.43 -15.87 14.60
C LEU A 567 31.27 -17.08 14.16
N LEU A 568 30.87 -18.29 14.56
CA LEU A 568 31.60 -19.53 14.23
C LEU A 568 31.42 -19.94 12.77
N THR A 569 30.23 -19.73 12.19
CA THR A 569 29.97 -20.03 10.78
C THR A 569 30.81 -19.19 9.83
N GLN A 570 31.14 -17.95 10.21
CA GLN A 570 32.00 -17.09 9.40
C GLN A 570 33.49 -17.41 9.58
N ILE A 571 33.93 -17.88 10.76
CA ILE A 571 35.36 -18.06 11.05
C ILE A 571 35.91 -19.43 10.60
N ASN A 572 35.15 -20.54 10.68
CA ASN A 572 35.63 -21.85 10.19
C ASN A 572 34.64 -23.03 10.24
N LEU A 573 33.35 -22.84 10.55
CA LEU A 573 32.39 -23.95 10.63
C LEU A 573 31.57 -24.10 9.34
N SER A 574 31.46 -25.32 8.82
CA SER A 574 30.54 -25.63 7.72
C SER A 574 29.09 -25.33 8.15
N VAL A 575 28.47 -24.37 7.47
CA VAL A 575 27.06 -23.99 7.73
C VAL A 575 26.16 -25.20 7.49
N HIS A 576 25.54 -25.68 8.57
CA HIS A 576 24.49 -26.69 8.46
C HIS A 576 23.17 -25.96 8.15
N ARG A 577 22.51 -26.37 7.05
CA ARG A 577 21.19 -25.86 6.62
C ARG A 577 20.15 -25.84 7.75
N GLY A 578 20.23 -26.79 8.68
CA GLY A 578 19.37 -26.85 9.87
C GLY A 578 19.52 -25.63 10.80
N GLY A 579 20.72 -25.10 11.01
CA GLY A 579 20.95 -23.94 11.89
C GLY A 579 20.36 -22.64 11.32
N CYS A 580 20.57 -22.41 10.03
CA CYS A 580 20.03 -21.26 9.29
C CYS A 580 18.50 -21.21 9.32
N ILE A 581 17.83 -22.37 9.18
CA ILE A 581 16.36 -22.43 9.12
C ILE A 581 15.70 -22.39 10.52
N SER A 582 16.38 -22.86 11.57
CA SER A 582 15.73 -23.11 12.88
C SER A 582 16.01 -22.08 13.96
N ILE A 583 17.24 -21.58 14.08
CA ILE A 583 17.68 -20.84 15.28
C ILE A 583 16.92 -19.52 15.44
N GLU A 584 16.80 -18.75 14.37
CA GLU A 584 16.19 -17.42 14.42
C GLU A 584 14.65 -17.45 14.55
N PRO A 585 13.92 -18.31 13.82
CA PRO A 585 12.48 -18.49 14.06
C PRO A 585 12.16 -18.97 15.48
N LEU A 586 12.97 -19.87 16.05
CA LEU A 586 12.81 -20.31 17.45
C LEU A 586 13.05 -19.16 18.45
N LEU A 587 14.06 -18.33 18.20
CA LEU A 587 14.31 -17.15 19.03
C LEU A 587 13.12 -16.16 18.98
N LYS A 588 12.54 -15.91 17.80
CA LYS A 588 11.34 -15.09 17.63
C LYS A 588 10.12 -15.69 18.35
N LEU A 589 9.92 -17.01 18.25
CA LEU A 589 8.86 -17.72 18.95
C LEU A 589 8.92 -17.49 20.46
N PHE A 590 10.09 -17.67 21.08
CA PHE A 590 10.25 -17.48 22.53
C PHE A 590 10.03 -16.02 22.96
N LEU A 591 10.53 -15.07 22.17
CA LEU A 591 10.33 -13.65 22.41
C LEU A 591 8.84 -13.27 22.38
N TYR A 592 8.12 -13.66 21.33
CA TYR A 592 6.69 -13.37 21.21
C TYR A 592 5.87 -14.11 22.27
N PHE A 593 6.26 -15.34 22.63
CA PHE A 593 5.55 -16.07 23.67
C PHE A 593 5.67 -15.37 25.02
N ASP A 594 6.85 -14.88 25.38
CA ASP A 594 7.06 -14.12 26.62
C ASP A 594 6.24 -12.82 26.66
N THR A 595 6.20 -12.04 25.57
CA THR A 595 5.42 -10.79 25.53
C THR A 595 3.92 -11.03 25.69
N TRP A 596 3.39 -12.08 25.06
CA TRP A 596 1.98 -12.45 25.20
C TRP A 596 1.64 -13.04 26.59
N LEU A 597 2.56 -13.76 27.23
CA LEU A 597 2.39 -14.18 28.64
C LEU A 597 2.29 -12.98 29.58
N ASN A 598 3.11 -11.94 29.35
CA ASN A 598 3.03 -10.68 30.11
C ASN A 598 1.67 -9.97 29.92
N ALA A 599 1.12 -9.98 28.71
CA ALA A 599 -0.25 -9.48 28.47
C ALA A 599 -1.31 -10.30 29.21
N CYS A 600 -1.19 -11.64 29.23
CA CYS A 600 -2.10 -12.51 29.98
C CYS A 600 -2.08 -12.22 31.48
N VAL A 601 -0.90 -11.92 32.04
CA VAL A 601 -0.74 -11.50 33.44
C VAL A 601 -1.53 -10.23 33.73
N ALA A 602 -1.47 -9.22 32.87
CA ALA A 602 -2.20 -7.96 33.09
C ALA A 602 -3.71 -8.13 32.93
N ILE A 603 -4.16 -8.86 31.91
CA ILE A 603 -5.59 -9.15 31.71
C ILE A 603 -6.15 -9.89 32.92
N GLU A 604 -5.45 -10.91 33.42
CA GLU A 604 -5.93 -11.67 34.55
C GLU A 604 -5.94 -10.86 35.86
N ARG A 605 -4.97 -9.96 36.05
CA ARG A 605 -5.00 -9.00 37.16
C ARG A 605 -6.23 -8.09 37.08
N ALA A 606 -6.57 -7.59 35.90
CA ALA A 606 -7.78 -6.78 35.70
C ALA A 606 -9.06 -7.58 36.00
N ILE A 607 -9.15 -8.84 35.55
CA ILE A 607 -10.28 -9.74 35.84
C ILE A 607 -10.39 -10.02 37.34
N ASN A 608 -9.27 -10.28 38.03
CA ASN A 608 -9.26 -10.53 39.47
C ASN A 608 -9.79 -9.32 40.26
N VAL A 609 -9.38 -8.11 39.88
CA VAL A 609 -9.90 -6.86 40.49
C VAL A 609 -11.40 -6.69 40.20
N TYR A 610 -11.84 -6.94 38.96
CA TYR A 610 -13.23 -6.81 38.57
C TYR A 610 -14.17 -7.78 39.29
N GLN A 611 -13.78 -9.06 39.34
CA GLN A 611 -14.61 -10.11 39.95
C GLN A 611 -14.55 -10.10 41.47
N GLY A 612 -13.48 -9.56 42.06
CA GLY A 612 -13.31 -9.44 43.51
C GLY A 612 -13.55 -10.77 44.23
N VAL A 613 -14.57 -10.83 45.09
CA VAL A 613 -14.93 -12.02 45.87
C VAL A 613 -15.41 -13.18 44.99
N ASN A 614 -15.98 -12.89 43.82
CA ASN A 614 -16.49 -13.89 42.88
C ASN A 614 -15.38 -14.50 42.00
N PHE A 615 -14.11 -14.10 42.19
CA PHE A 615 -13.00 -14.61 41.39
C PHE A 615 -12.72 -16.09 41.68
N ASN A 616 -12.95 -16.95 40.68
CA ASN A 616 -12.71 -18.39 40.80
C ASN A 616 -11.25 -18.75 40.45
N LYS A 617 -10.47 -19.05 41.49
CA LYS A 617 -9.06 -19.42 41.41
C LYS A 617 -8.80 -20.69 40.60
N GLU A 618 -9.61 -21.74 40.75
CA GLU A 618 -9.43 -23.00 40.02
C GLU A 618 -9.68 -22.83 38.51
N LYS A 619 -10.73 -22.07 38.16
CA LYS A 619 -11.02 -21.73 36.76
C LYS A 619 -9.89 -20.94 36.13
N SER A 620 -9.34 -19.97 36.86
CA SER A 620 -8.18 -19.17 36.47
C SER A 620 -6.95 -20.04 36.23
N GLN A 621 -6.62 -20.98 37.12
CA GLN A 621 -5.51 -21.92 36.94
C GLN A 621 -5.68 -22.81 35.71
N ARG A 622 -6.88 -23.37 35.50
CA ARG A 622 -7.17 -24.23 34.35
C ARG A 622 -6.99 -23.45 33.05
N PHE A 623 -7.51 -22.22 32.99
CA PHE A 623 -7.39 -21.37 31.80
C PHE A 623 -5.93 -21.02 31.50
N ALA A 624 -5.14 -20.71 32.53
CA ALA A 624 -3.71 -20.43 32.36
C ALA A 624 -2.93 -21.59 31.75
N ARG A 625 -3.19 -22.83 32.21
CA ARG A 625 -2.54 -24.03 31.64
C ARG A 625 -2.91 -24.25 30.16
N TRP A 626 -4.17 -24.00 29.80
CA TRP A 626 -4.64 -24.10 28.42
C TRP A 626 -3.98 -23.05 27.51
N ILE A 627 -3.91 -21.79 27.96
CA ILE A 627 -3.25 -20.72 27.18
C ILE A 627 -1.76 -21.01 27.00
N ILE A 628 -1.05 -21.43 28.05
CA ILE A 628 0.38 -21.77 27.95
C ILE A 628 0.64 -22.88 26.93
N PHE A 629 -0.31 -23.81 26.77
CA PHE A 629 -0.21 -24.89 25.79
C PHE A 629 -0.55 -24.44 24.36
N ILE A 630 -1.61 -23.65 24.16
CA ILE A 630 -2.10 -23.25 22.83
C ILE A 630 -1.27 -22.12 22.21
N LEU A 631 -0.89 -21.13 23.01
CA LEU A 631 -0.31 -19.88 22.53
C LEU A 631 0.97 -20.08 21.68
N PRO A 632 1.91 -21.00 22.01
CA PRO A 632 3.07 -21.27 21.15
C PRO A 632 2.69 -21.76 19.74
N PHE A 633 1.62 -22.56 19.60
CA PHE A 633 1.16 -23.03 18.29
C PHE A 633 0.58 -21.88 17.46
N CYS A 634 -0.21 -21.00 18.09
CA CYS A 634 -0.74 -19.82 17.42
C CYS A 634 0.36 -18.89 16.92
N ILE A 635 1.39 -18.65 17.73
CA ILE A 635 2.55 -17.84 17.34
C ILE A 635 3.36 -18.55 16.24
N SER A 636 3.54 -19.88 16.33
CA SER A 636 4.28 -20.62 15.31
C SER A 636 3.60 -20.53 13.93
N ALA A 637 2.26 -20.55 13.91
CA ALA A 637 1.50 -20.40 12.67
C ALA A 637 1.70 -19.02 12.01
N THR A 638 1.90 -17.95 12.78
CA THR A 638 2.10 -16.60 12.21
C THR A 638 3.50 -16.40 11.62
N ILE A 639 4.51 -17.14 12.09
CA ILE A 639 5.91 -17.04 11.64
C ILE A 639 6.35 -18.17 10.69
N ILE A 640 5.43 -19.03 10.25
CA ILE A 640 5.74 -20.22 9.44
C ILE A 640 6.35 -19.87 8.08
N HIS A 641 6.12 -18.66 7.57
CA HIS A 641 6.70 -18.17 6.32
C HIS A 641 8.21 -17.97 6.41
N GLU A 642 8.77 -17.67 7.59
CA GLU A 642 10.20 -17.42 7.75
C GLU A 642 11.07 -18.64 7.38
N PRO A 643 10.91 -19.83 7.99
CA PRO A 643 11.74 -20.98 7.67
C PRO A 643 11.60 -21.43 6.21
N LEU A 644 10.46 -21.16 5.57
CA LEU A 644 10.19 -21.52 4.17
C LEU A 644 10.97 -20.66 3.17
N HIS A 645 11.37 -19.44 3.56
CA HIS A 645 12.02 -18.47 2.67
C HIS A 645 13.49 -18.21 3.01
N ARG A 646 14.08 -19.03 3.90
CA ARG A 646 15.51 -18.97 4.28
C ARG A 646 16.33 -19.90 3.41
N ASN A 647 17.29 -19.33 2.69
CA ASN A 647 18.24 -20.07 1.88
C ASN A 647 19.69 -19.71 2.25
N ILE A 648 20.59 -20.67 2.04
CA ILE A 648 22.02 -20.42 2.17
C ILE A 648 22.51 -19.85 0.85
N PHE A 649 23.16 -18.70 0.90
CA PHE A 649 23.85 -18.10 -0.24
C PHE A 649 25.35 -18.24 -0.04
N GLU A 650 26.07 -18.68 -1.06
CA GLU A 650 27.53 -18.75 -1.04
C GLU A 650 28.07 -17.68 -2.00
N HIS A 651 28.93 -16.80 -1.50
CA HIS A 651 29.55 -15.73 -2.29
C HIS A 651 31.07 -15.84 -2.21
N GLN A 652 31.71 -15.81 -3.37
CA GLN A 652 33.16 -15.71 -3.50
C GLN A 652 33.53 -14.23 -3.61
N LEU A 653 34.34 -13.74 -2.67
CA LEU A 653 35.02 -12.46 -2.82
C LEU A 653 36.35 -12.71 -3.54
N GLU A 654 36.63 -11.88 -4.56
CA GLU A 654 37.83 -11.96 -5.41
C GLU A 654 39.16 -11.95 -4.62
N ASP A 655 40.18 -12.52 -5.27
CA ASP A 655 41.51 -12.85 -4.79
C ASP A 655 42.24 -11.68 -4.10
N GLN A 656 42.57 -11.84 -2.80
CA GLN A 656 43.68 -11.09 -2.21
C GLN A 656 44.98 -11.85 -2.45
N ILE A 657 45.82 -11.34 -3.36
CA ILE A 657 47.21 -11.79 -3.51
C ILE A 657 48.03 -11.17 -2.38
N ILE A 658 48.33 -11.98 -1.36
CA ILE A 658 49.36 -11.68 -0.36
C ILE A 658 50.41 -12.79 -0.45
N GLU A 659 51.64 -12.41 -0.80
CA GLU A 659 52.87 -13.25 -0.72
C GLU A 659 52.71 -14.72 -1.17
N THR A 660 52.47 -14.91 -2.48
CA THR A 660 52.45 -16.23 -3.17
C THR A 660 51.47 -17.29 -2.63
N LYS A 661 50.39 -16.86 -1.97
CA LYS A 661 49.25 -17.73 -1.67
C LYS A 661 47.93 -17.04 -2.03
N VAL A 662 47.22 -17.57 -3.03
CA VAL A 662 45.84 -17.17 -3.33
C VAL A 662 44.96 -17.73 -2.22
N ILE A 663 44.38 -16.86 -1.40
CA ILE A 663 43.40 -17.23 -0.37
C ILE A 663 42.02 -16.89 -0.93
N VAL A 664 41.26 -17.91 -1.31
CA VAL A 664 39.86 -17.77 -1.72
C VAL A 664 39.01 -17.65 -0.46
N GLU A 665 38.47 -16.47 -0.17
CA GLU A 665 37.57 -16.25 0.97
C GLU A 665 36.11 -16.57 0.58
N MET A 666 35.63 -17.74 1.00
CA MET A 666 34.26 -18.21 0.74
C MET A 666 33.32 -17.76 1.86
N HIS A 667 32.45 -16.79 1.57
CA HIS A 667 31.44 -16.33 2.52
C HIS A 667 30.13 -17.10 2.35
N LYS A 668 29.63 -17.69 3.44
CA LYS A 668 28.32 -18.36 3.48
C LYS A 668 27.35 -17.52 4.30
N TRP A 669 26.18 -17.22 3.74
CA TRP A 669 25.18 -16.35 4.36
C TRP A 669 23.83 -17.06 4.49
N CYS A 670 23.07 -16.75 5.53
CA CYS A 670 21.72 -17.24 5.72
C CYS A 670 20.73 -16.11 5.40
N VAL A 671 20.32 -16.01 4.14
CA VAL A 671 19.51 -14.88 3.66
C VAL A 671 18.05 -15.30 3.55
N VAL A 672 17.17 -14.40 3.98
CA VAL A 672 15.73 -14.51 3.77
C VAL A 672 15.37 -13.75 2.50
N ASN A 673 14.65 -14.36 1.56
CA ASN A 673 14.16 -13.65 0.38
C ASN A 673 12.62 -13.65 0.36
N TYR A 674 12.01 -12.47 0.47
CA TYR A 674 10.56 -12.29 0.48
C TYR A 674 10.07 -11.69 -0.83
N SER A 675 8.91 -12.16 -1.31
CA SER A 675 8.12 -11.39 -2.27
C SER A 675 7.46 -10.18 -1.57
N ARG A 676 7.05 -9.17 -2.33
CA ARG A 676 6.44 -7.94 -1.79
C ARG A 676 5.23 -8.23 -0.88
N VAL A 677 4.38 -9.18 -1.28
CA VAL A 677 3.20 -9.60 -0.50
C VAL A 677 3.59 -10.22 0.85
N ILE A 678 4.62 -11.08 0.85
CA ILE A 678 5.10 -11.73 2.07
C ILE A 678 5.79 -10.72 2.99
N GLN A 679 6.46 -9.73 2.41
CA GLN A 679 7.05 -8.64 3.16
C GLN A 679 5.99 -7.80 3.89
N ASP A 680 4.90 -7.45 3.22
CA ASP A 680 3.78 -6.72 3.83
C ASP A 680 3.13 -7.53 4.96
N TYR A 681 2.91 -8.84 4.74
CA TYR A 681 2.45 -9.76 5.77
C TYR A 681 3.39 -9.82 6.97
N ASN A 682 4.69 -10.01 6.74
CA ASN A 682 5.72 -10.07 7.80
C ASN A 682 5.74 -8.78 8.64
N THR A 683 5.53 -7.63 7.99
CA THR A 683 5.42 -6.31 8.65
C THR A 683 4.20 -6.23 9.55
N ALA A 684 3.04 -6.66 9.04
CA ALA A 684 1.81 -6.69 9.83
C ALA A 684 1.94 -7.61 11.05
N ILE A 685 2.51 -8.81 10.87
CA ILE A 685 2.76 -9.75 11.97
C ILE A 685 3.71 -9.15 13.01
N LEU A 686 4.82 -8.52 12.59
CA LEU A 686 5.74 -7.86 13.50
C LEU A 686 5.04 -6.78 14.33
N PHE A 687 4.19 -5.96 13.69
CA PHE A 687 3.42 -4.92 14.36
C PHE A 687 2.44 -5.53 15.38
N ILE A 688 1.72 -6.59 15.02
CA ILE A 688 0.76 -7.28 15.88
C ILE A 688 1.44 -7.84 17.13
N HIS A 689 2.54 -8.59 16.97
CA HIS A 689 3.22 -9.22 18.10
C HIS A 689 3.99 -8.23 18.98
N LEU A 690 4.32 -7.04 18.46
CA LEU A 690 4.99 -6.00 19.23
C LEU A 690 4.00 -5.10 19.98
N ILE A 691 2.99 -4.57 19.29
CA ILE A 691 2.07 -3.57 19.84
C ILE A 691 0.88 -4.21 20.54
N GLY A 692 0.40 -5.36 20.07
CA GLY A 692 -0.75 -6.06 20.67
C GLY A 692 -0.60 -6.30 22.17
N PRO A 693 0.49 -6.95 22.64
CA PRO A 693 0.73 -7.16 24.07
C PRO A 693 0.83 -5.87 24.88
N PHE A 694 1.41 -4.81 24.31
CA PHE A 694 1.50 -3.51 24.98
C PHE A 694 0.11 -2.89 25.16
N VAL A 695 -0.70 -2.89 24.11
CA VAL A 695 -2.07 -2.36 24.13
C VAL A 695 -2.90 -3.10 25.17
N ALA A 696 -2.82 -4.43 25.22
CA ALA A 696 -3.50 -5.25 26.22
C ALA A 696 -3.07 -4.90 27.66
N ASN A 697 -1.77 -4.70 27.90
CA ASN A 697 -1.24 -4.28 29.20
C ASN A 697 -1.72 -2.88 29.61
N LEU A 698 -1.69 -1.92 28.69
CA LEU A 698 -2.12 -0.54 28.92
C LEU A 698 -3.61 -0.48 29.27
N PHE A 699 -4.47 -1.10 28.46
CA PHE A 699 -5.91 -1.14 28.71
C PHE A 699 -6.25 -1.85 30.02
N SER A 700 -5.56 -2.94 30.35
CA SER A 700 -5.74 -3.64 31.64
C SER A 700 -5.40 -2.74 32.83
N ALA A 701 -4.32 -1.96 32.74
CA ALA A 701 -3.92 -1.03 33.80
C ALA A 701 -4.91 0.14 33.94
N LEU A 702 -5.34 0.74 32.82
CA LEU A 702 -6.36 1.81 32.82
C LEU A 702 -7.68 1.30 33.39
N PHE A 703 -8.10 0.09 33.02
CA PHE A 703 -9.31 -0.53 33.54
C PHE A 703 -9.26 -0.71 35.06
N ILE A 704 -8.12 -1.13 35.63
CA ILE A 704 -7.96 -1.22 37.11
C ILE A 704 -8.12 0.16 37.75
N ILE A 705 -7.48 1.19 37.20
CA ILE A 705 -7.51 2.55 37.77
C ILE A 705 -8.92 3.13 37.72
N PHE A 706 -9.56 3.14 36.55
CA PHE A 706 -10.89 3.72 36.39
C PHE A 706 -11.99 2.87 37.02
N GLY A 707 -11.92 1.54 36.89
CA GLY A 707 -12.90 0.64 37.48
C GLY A 707 -12.92 0.71 39.00
N THR A 708 -11.74 0.79 39.64
CA THR A 708 -11.64 0.94 41.10
C THR A 708 -12.10 2.34 41.54
N ALA A 709 -11.77 3.39 40.78
CA ALA A 709 -12.25 4.75 41.06
C ALA A 709 -13.78 4.84 40.98
N GLN A 710 -14.39 4.17 40.00
CA GLN A 710 -15.84 4.12 39.84
C GLN A 710 -16.51 3.37 41.00
N GLN A 711 -15.96 2.21 41.40
CA GLN A 711 -16.46 1.47 42.58
C GLN A 711 -16.37 2.31 43.85
N ARG A 712 -15.24 2.99 44.11
CA ARG A 712 -15.08 3.85 45.30
C ARG A 712 -16.01 5.05 45.29
N SER A 713 -16.15 5.73 44.14
CA SER A 713 -17.09 6.86 43.99
C SER A 713 -18.55 6.44 44.21
N SER A 714 -18.92 5.20 43.85
CA SER A 714 -20.27 4.68 44.11
C SER A 714 -20.51 4.32 45.58
N ALA A 715 -19.45 4.07 46.36
CA ALA A 715 -19.53 3.70 47.77
C ALA A 715 -19.31 4.87 48.74
N GLN A 716 -18.56 5.90 48.34
CA GLN A 716 -18.27 7.11 49.13
C GLN A 716 -18.68 8.36 48.34
N THR A 717 -19.84 8.93 48.69
CA THR A 717 -20.41 10.10 47.98
C THR A 717 -19.83 11.45 48.41
N SER A 718 -18.85 11.48 49.32
CA SER A 718 -18.29 12.71 49.89
C SER A 718 -17.20 13.37 49.05
N GLN A 719 -16.67 12.69 48.04
CA GLN A 719 -15.62 13.19 47.13
C GLN A 719 -16.08 13.11 45.68
N SER A 720 -15.50 13.95 44.82
CA SER A 720 -15.80 13.92 43.39
C SER A 720 -15.14 12.72 42.70
N TYR A 721 -15.77 12.20 41.63
CA TYR A 721 -15.20 11.11 40.83
C TYR A 721 -13.78 11.41 40.31
N MET A 722 -13.49 12.67 39.97
CA MET A 722 -12.16 13.10 39.52
C MET A 722 -11.10 13.09 40.63
N GLU A 723 -11.48 13.36 41.88
CA GLU A 723 -10.57 13.22 43.03
C GLU A 723 -10.21 11.76 43.27
N HIS A 724 -11.19 10.86 43.20
CA HIS A 724 -10.94 9.41 43.27
C HIS A 724 -10.03 8.92 42.15
N ILE A 725 -10.20 9.38 40.90
CA ILE A 725 -9.28 9.06 39.80
C ILE A 725 -7.86 9.54 40.13
N ARG A 726 -7.69 10.79 40.59
CA ARG A 726 -6.37 11.37 40.89
C ARG A 726 -5.66 10.65 42.04
N GLU A 727 -6.41 10.16 43.02
CA GLU A 727 -5.90 9.29 44.08
C GLU A 727 -5.53 7.90 43.56
N GLN A 728 -6.39 7.25 42.77
CA GLN A 728 -6.08 5.93 42.19
C GLN A 728 -4.88 5.98 41.24
N PHE A 729 -4.72 7.04 40.45
CA PHE A 729 -3.51 7.25 39.66
C PHE A 729 -2.27 7.39 40.55
N ARG A 730 -2.35 8.06 41.71
CA ARG A 730 -1.23 8.16 42.67
C ARG A 730 -0.89 6.82 43.33
N GLU A 731 -1.89 6.05 43.72
CA GLU A 731 -1.73 4.73 44.35
C GLU A 731 -1.18 3.69 43.34
N HIS A 732 -1.69 3.71 42.11
CA HIS A 732 -1.43 2.69 41.10
C HIS A 732 -0.49 3.12 39.97
N LYS A 733 0.19 4.27 40.06
CA LYS A 733 1.18 4.73 39.05
C LYS A 733 2.22 3.66 38.66
N ARG A 734 2.55 2.76 39.60
CA ARG A 734 3.48 1.64 39.39
C ARG A 734 2.96 0.61 38.37
N LEU A 735 1.65 0.48 38.19
CA LEU A 735 1.04 -0.40 37.18
C LEU A 735 1.22 0.14 35.76
N LEU A 736 1.38 1.47 35.59
CA LEU A 736 1.65 2.10 34.29
C LEU A 736 3.14 2.20 33.97
N ILE A 737 4.02 2.14 34.98
CA ILE A 737 5.47 2.20 34.79
C ILE A 737 5.98 0.96 34.02
N SER A 738 5.49 -0.24 34.36
CA SER A 738 5.94 -1.48 33.72
C SER A 738 5.62 -1.54 32.21
N PRO A 739 4.38 -1.28 31.75
CA PRO A 739 4.07 -1.22 30.32
C PRO A 739 4.85 -0.13 29.57
N SER A 740 5.02 1.04 30.18
CA SER A 740 5.79 2.14 29.55
C SER A 740 7.27 1.81 29.38
N ILE A 741 7.89 1.16 30.37
CA ILE A 741 9.28 0.71 30.27
C ILE A 741 9.41 -0.36 29.17
N LEU A 742 8.51 -1.34 29.12
CA LEU A 742 8.52 -2.39 28.09
C LEU A 742 8.35 -1.79 26.69
N LEU A 743 7.47 -0.81 26.53
CA LEU A 743 7.29 -0.10 25.27
C LEU A 743 8.57 0.62 24.85
N ILE A 744 9.13 1.45 25.72
CA ILE A 744 10.35 2.24 25.44
C ILE A 744 11.51 1.34 25.05
N LEU A 745 11.70 0.21 25.72
CA LEU A 745 12.74 -0.76 25.40
C LEU A 745 12.49 -1.51 24.08
N SER A 746 11.23 -1.63 23.66
CA SER A 746 10.85 -2.31 22.41
C SER A 746 10.81 -1.38 21.18
N MET A 747 10.67 -0.07 21.39
CA MET A 747 10.53 0.97 20.36
C MET A 747 11.72 1.07 19.38
N PRO A 748 13.00 0.98 19.81
CA PRO A 748 14.13 1.04 18.89
C PRO A 748 14.04 -0.01 17.77
N ARG A 749 13.54 -1.21 18.10
CA ARG A 749 13.33 -2.28 17.12
C ARG A 749 12.21 -1.95 16.14
N LEU A 750 11.10 -1.37 16.63
CA LEU A 750 10.00 -0.94 15.76
C LEU A 750 10.46 0.15 14.80
N ILE A 751 11.13 1.18 15.32
CA ILE A 751 11.64 2.30 14.54
C ILE A 751 12.57 1.79 13.44
N ILE A 752 13.52 0.93 13.78
CA ILE A 752 14.44 0.35 12.81
C ILE A 752 13.74 -0.56 11.80
N SER A 753 12.72 -1.31 12.22
CA SER A 753 11.93 -2.14 11.31
C SER A 753 11.03 -1.33 10.38
N LEU A 754 10.66 -0.11 10.75
CA LEU A 754 9.77 0.77 9.98
C LEU A 754 10.50 1.88 9.22
N LEU A 755 11.79 2.11 9.51
CA LEU A 755 12.61 3.04 8.75
C LEU A 755 12.71 2.55 7.29
N PRO A 756 12.22 3.32 6.30
CA PRO A 756 12.35 2.97 4.89
C PRO A 756 13.82 2.77 4.53
N GLY A 757 14.11 1.82 3.64
CA GLY A 757 15.44 1.29 3.34
C GLY A 757 16.38 2.30 2.67
N CYS A 758 16.80 3.33 3.39
CA CYS A 758 17.75 4.35 2.94
C CYS A 758 19.02 4.42 3.78
N VAL A 759 19.17 3.58 4.81
CA VAL A 759 20.40 3.54 5.61
C VAL A 759 21.06 2.18 5.38
N LYS A 760 22.21 2.16 4.71
CA LYS A 760 23.03 0.94 4.64
C LYS A 760 23.49 0.63 6.07
N VAL A 761 23.26 -0.60 6.52
CA VAL A 761 23.70 -1.05 7.85
C VAL A 761 25.21 -0.87 8.02
N SER A 762 25.98 -0.98 6.92
CA SER A 762 27.43 -0.71 6.87
C SER A 762 27.82 0.73 7.23
N ASP A 763 26.94 1.71 7.02
CA ASP A 763 27.28 3.11 7.27
C ASP A 763 27.31 3.40 8.78
N ASN A 764 26.48 2.71 9.56
CA ASN A 764 26.39 2.89 11.02
C ASN A 764 26.05 1.57 11.77
N PRO A 765 26.92 0.55 11.73
CA PRO A 765 26.63 -0.76 12.31
C PRO A 765 26.38 -0.70 13.83
N TRP A 766 26.99 0.27 14.52
CA TRP A 766 26.81 0.52 15.95
C TRP A 766 25.36 0.85 16.34
N LEU A 767 24.65 1.63 15.52
CA LEU A 767 23.26 2.03 15.83
C LEU A 767 22.34 0.80 15.81
N TYR A 768 22.48 -0.01 14.76
CA TYR A 768 21.71 -1.24 14.57
C TYR A 768 22.04 -2.27 15.64
N LEU A 769 23.33 -2.44 15.95
CA LEU A 769 23.78 -3.33 17.01
C LEU A 769 23.18 -2.92 18.36
N CYS A 770 23.29 -1.65 18.74
CA CYS A 770 22.73 -1.15 20.00
C CYS A 770 21.22 -1.40 20.10
N ALA A 771 20.47 -1.08 19.05
CA ALA A 771 19.03 -1.28 19.05
C ALA A 771 18.62 -2.76 19.06
N TYR A 772 19.37 -3.63 18.37
CA TYR A 772 19.17 -5.08 18.40
C TYR A 772 19.32 -5.59 19.84
N PHE A 773 20.42 -5.27 20.53
CA PHE A 773 20.66 -5.66 21.92
C PHE A 773 19.61 -5.09 22.90
N ILE A 774 19.22 -3.82 22.74
CA ILE A 774 18.18 -3.19 23.55
C ILE A 774 16.84 -3.95 23.44
N SER A 775 16.52 -4.48 22.25
CA SER A 775 15.25 -5.17 22.01
C SER A 775 15.06 -6.47 22.80
N PHE A 776 16.14 -7.10 23.29
CA PHE A 776 16.09 -8.29 24.15
C PHE A 776 16.15 -7.96 25.65
N THR A 777 16.36 -6.69 25.99
CA THR A 777 16.37 -6.21 27.39
C THR A 777 15.06 -6.50 28.12
N PRO A 778 13.85 -6.36 27.52
CA PRO A 778 12.59 -6.71 28.18
C PRO A 778 12.58 -8.12 28.80
N SER A 779 13.04 -9.14 28.07
CA SER A 779 13.06 -10.53 28.53
C SER A 779 14.04 -10.74 29.69
N ILE A 780 15.09 -9.91 29.80
CA ILE A 780 16.07 -9.97 30.90
C ILE A 780 15.52 -9.29 32.17
N LEU A 781 14.55 -8.38 32.04
CA LEU A 781 14.08 -7.55 33.14
C LEU A 781 12.84 -8.08 33.87
N VAL A 782 12.34 -9.29 33.56
CA VAL A 782 11.12 -9.87 34.19
C VAL A 782 11.19 -9.82 35.72
N PHE A 783 12.32 -10.22 36.32
CA PHE A 783 12.53 -10.16 37.77
C PHE A 783 12.47 -8.72 38.31
N ILE A 784 13.15 -7.79 37.63
CA ILE A 784 13.24 -6.38 38.02
C ILE A 784 11.88 -5.68 37.89
N ILE A 785 11.08 -6.06 36.89
CA ILE A 785 9.79 -5.45 36.58
C ILE A 785 8.68 -6.01 37.47
N PHE A 786 8.65 -7.33 37.69
CA PHE A 786 7.53 -7.96 38.40
C PHE A 786 7.86 -8.28 39.86
N VAL A 787 9.04 -8.82 40.16
CA VAL A 787 9.36 -9.31 41.52
C VAL A 787 9.80 -8.17 42.43
N ILE A 788 10.76 -7.33 42.02
CA ILE A 788 11.31 -6.26 42.87
C ILE A 788 10.24 -5.25 43.34
N PRO A 789 9.29 -4.80 42.52
CA PRO A 789 8.31 -3.80 42.95
C PRO A 789 7.23 -4.37 43.86
N SER A 790 7.01 -5.69 43.83
CA SER A 790 5.94 -6.36 44.57
C SER A 790 6.42 -6.86 45.93
N GLU A 791 5.86 -6.31 47.01
CA GLU A 791 6.17 -6.77 48.37
C GLU A 791 5.87 -8.26 48.59
N LEU A 792 4.74 -8.74 48.06
CA LEU A 792 4.36 -10.15 48.11
C LEU A 792 5.47 -11.06 47.55
N TYR A 793 5.86 -10.85 46.29
CA TYR A 793 6.88 -11.66 45.64
C TYR A 793 8.26 -11.55 46.30
N ARG A 794 8.66 -10.36 46.76
CA ARG A 794 9.93 -10.19 47.50
C ARG A 794 9.96 -11.00 48.79
N ASN A 795 8.86 -11.01 49.54
CA ASN A 795 8.78 -11.76 50.79
C ASN A 795 8.80 -13.27 50.53
N THR A 796 8.07 -13.74 49.52
CA THR A 796 8.10 -15.13 49.09
C THR A 796 9.51 -15.56 48.66
N LEU A 797 10.22 -14.74 47.89
CA LEU A 797 11.60 -15.03 47.49
C LEU A 797 12.54 -15.15 48.70
N LYS A 798 12.47 -14.21 49.66
CA LYS A 798 13.29 -14.25 50.88
C LYS A 798 13.03 -15.53 51.68
N GLU A 799 11.77 -15.96 51.77
CA GLU A 799 11.40 -17.19 52.46
C GLU A 799 11.94 -18.43 51.73
N THR A 800 11.78 -18.51 50.41
CA THR A 800 12.32 -19.59 49.59
C THR A 800 13.85 -19.68 49.72
N LEU A 801 14.56 -18.54 49.66
CA LEU A 801 16.02 -18.50 49.82
C LEU A 801 16.47 -18.97 51.21
N LYS A 802 15.78 -18.56 52.28
CA LYS A 802 16.07 -19.05 53.64
C LYS A 802 15.86 -20.56 53.77
N ASN A 803 14.80 -21.09 53.18
CA ASN A 803 14.53 -22.53 53.20
C ASN A 803 15.54 -23.32 52.38
N TRP A 804 16.00 -22.78 51.25
CA TRP A 804 17.04 -23.39 50.43
C TRP A 804 18.40 -23.39 51.15
N GLN A 805 18.77 -22.28 51.79
CA GLN A 805 19.98 -22.19 52.62
C GLN A 805 19.95 -23.21 53.77
N ARG A 806 18.81 -23.39 54.44
CA ARG A 806 18.64 -24.41 55.49
C ARG A 806 18.82 -25.84 54.97
N ARG A 807 18.39 -26.12 53.73
CA ARG A 807 18.55 -27.45 53.09
C ARG A 807 19.98 -27.74 52.62
N ILE A 808 20.79 -26.72 52.39
CA ILE A 808 22.21 -26.87 51.99
C ILE A 808 23.12 -27.00 53.21
N CYS A 809 22.73 -26.38 54.33
CA CYS A 809 23.44 -26.51 55.60
C CYS A 809 23.06 -27.79 56.40
N GLN A 810 22.04 -28.53 55.95
CA GLN A 810 21.70 -29.88 56.41
C GLN A 810 22.33 -30.90 55.47
#